data_AF-A0AAT9HAX4-F1
#
_entry.id   AF-A0AAT9HAX4-F1
#
_cell.length_a   1.000
_cell.length_b   1.000
_cell.length_c   1.000
_cell.angle_alpha   90.00
_cell.angle_beta   90.00
_cell.angle_gamma   90.00
#
_symmetry.space_group_name_H-M   'P 1'
#
loop_
_entity.id
_entity.type
_entity.pdbx_description
1 polymer ?
#
loop_
_entity_poly.entity_id
_entity_poly.type
_entity_poly.pdbx_seq_one_letter_code
_entity_poly.pdbx_strand_id
1 'polypeptide(L)'
;MEALRERASGAEFMAVVKADGYGHGAVPCARAAVEAGATWLGTATPQEALALRAPGAGVPDDVRIMCWLWTPGGPWREAVEAGLDVSLSGMWALDEVTEAARLAGRPARVQLKADTGLGRGGCQPGGDWTELVDGALRAEAEGLVRVTGLWSHFACADEPGHPSIAPQLARFREMIAYAQGRGVDPEVRHMANSPATLTLPESHFDLVRPGIAMYGVSPSPEIGTSADLGLRPAMTLSASLALVKRVPGGHGVSYGHHYVTPGATTLGLVPLGYADGIPRHASSTGPVLVEGKWRTVAGRVAMDQFVVDLGGDQPGPGAEAVLFGPGDRGEPTAEDWAQAAGTIAYEIVTRIGSRVPRVHVAEGAGRERGRRGWRRATGVAGVALGVLATGAAAGVAIERMTVGRGMRKKARLALDSAGPYGALRGTPGKAYADDGTELYYEADDLDPAPAPERRRRLFGRRAPAPVTVVFSHGYCLNQDSWHFQRAALRGVVRTVYWDQRSHGRSARGAAQLERGEPVTIERLGRDLKAVIDAAAPEGPLVLVGHSMGGMTVMALADRYPELIAERVVGVALVGTSSGRLGEVNFGLPVAGVNAVRRVLPGVLKALGQRAELVERGAGPPRICSRGSSSGTRSLPGTWTRPSPGSPSG
;
A
#
# COMPACT_ATOMS: atom_id res chain seq x y z
N MET A 1 -18.40 -11.30 16.43
CA MET A 1 -17.35 -12.00 17.20
C MET A 1 -18.00 -12.98 18.19
N GLU A 2 -18.96 -12.53 19.01
CA GLU A 2 -19.80 -13.39 19.87
C GLU A 2 -20.35 -14.62 19.12
N ALA A 3 -20.99 -14.43 17.97
CA ALA A 3 -21.51 -15.52 17.12
C ALA A 3 -20.46 -16.55 16.63
N LEU A 4 -19.17 -16.21 16.64
CA LEU A 4 -18.09 -17.15 16.31
C LEU A 4 -17.58 -17.89 17.55
N ARG A 5 -17.55 -17.21 18.71
CA ARG A 5 -17.19 -17.83 19.99
C ARG A 5 -18.21 -18.86 20.44
N GLU A 6 -19.50 -18.60 20.21
CA GLU A 6 -20.57 -19.58 20.47
C GLU A 6 -20.39 -20.86 19.66
N ARG A 7 -19.91 -20.75 18.41
CA ARG A 7 -19.64 -21.91 17.54
C ARG A 7 -18.41 -22.71 17.95
N ALA A 8 -17.45 -22.09 18.63
CA ALA A 8 -16.19 -22.69 19.05
C ALA A 8 -16.01 -22.58 20.57
N SER A 9 -17.05 -22.90 21.35
CA SER A 9 -17.11 -22.65 22.79
C SER A 9 -16.05 -23.38 23.63
N GLY A 10 -15.43 -24.42 23.07
CA GLY A 10 -14.35 -25.18 23.70
C GLY A 10 -12.93 -24.71 23.37
N ALA A 11 -12.78 -23.70 22.51
CA ALA A 11 -11.48 -23.21 22.05
C ALA A 11 -11.31 -21.72 22.36
N GLU A 12 -10.06 -21.31 22.59
CA GLU A 12 -9.68 -19.91 22.58
C GLU A 12 -9.89 -19.29 21.19
N PHE A 13 -9.86 -17.96 21.12
CA PHE A 13 -10.11 -17.22 19.88
C PHE A 13 -8.93 -16.34 19.49
N MET A 14 -8.36 -16.60 18.32
CA MET A 14 -7.38 -15.72 17.67
C MET A 14 -8.06 -14.81 16.65
N ALA A 15 -8.09 -13.53 16.97
CA ALA A 15 -8.50 -12.49 16.03
C ALA A 15 -7.38 -12.19 15.02
N VAL A 16 -7.60 -12.59 13.76
CA VAL A 16 -6.60 -12.40 12.71
C VAL A 16 -6.73 -10.99 12.11
N VAL A 17 -5.74 -10.14 12.38
CA VAL A 17 -5.70 -8.71 12.03
C VAL A 17 -4.56 -8.32 11.08
N LYS A 18 -3.96 -9.32 10.40
CA LYS A 18 -2.99 -9.09 9.31
C LYS A 18 -3.56 -8.20 8.19
N ALA A 19 -2.68 -7.63 7.38
CA ALA A 19 -3.03 -6.77 6.24
C ALA A 19 -3.95 -5.61 6.65
N ASP A 20 -3.55 -4.90 7.71
CA ASP A 20 -4.32 -3.79 8.30
C ASP A 20 -5.75 -4.18 8.69
N GLY A 21 -5.93 -5.33 9.35
CA GLY A 21 -7.24 -5.86 9.69
C GLY A 21 -8.09 -6.16 8.45
N TYR A 22 -7.50 -6.78 7.42
CA TYR A 22 -8.16 -7.03 6.14
C TYR A 22 -8.74 -5.72 5.55
N GLY A 23 -7.97 -4.62 5.65
CA GLY A 23 -8.37 -3.29 5.20
C GLY A 23 -9.33 -2.53 6.13
N HIS A 24 -9.72 -3.08 7.28
CA HIS A 24 -10.62 -2.42 8.24
C HIS A 24 -9.89 -1.54 9.26
N GLY A 25 -8.57 -1.65 9.37
CA GLY A 25 -7.73 -0.99 10.36
C GLY A 25 -7.30 -1.95 11.48
N ALA A 26 -6.03 -2.34 11.52
CA ALA A 26 -5.54 -3.39 12.42
C ALA A 26 -5.72 -3.05 13.91
N VAL A 27 -5.28 -1.86 14.34
CA VAL A 27 -5.31 -1.48 15.76
C VAL A 27 -6.74 -1.36 16.30
N PRO A 28 -7.67 -0.64 15.64
CA PRO A 28 -9.06 -0.55 16.10
C PRO A 28 -9.74 -1.93 16.14
N CYS A 29 -9.52 -2.76 15.12
CA CYS A 29 -10.11 -4.10 15.08
C CYS A 29 -9.53 -5.02 16.16
N ALA A 30 -8.22 -4.97 16.41
CA ALA A 30 -7.58 -5.73 17.47
C ALA A 30 -8.16 -5.38 18.85
N ARG A 31 -8.32 -4.09 19.13
CA ARG A 31 -8.92 -3.62 20.40
C ARG A 31 -10.35 -4.08 20.57
N ALA A 32 -11.18 -3.90 19.54
CA ALA A 32 -12.57 -4.34 19.56
C ALA A 32 -12.69 -5.86 19.72
N ALA A 33 -11.80 -6.63 19.07
CA ALA A 33 -11.78 -8.08 19.23
C ALA A 33 -11.36 -8.51 20.63
N VAL A 34 -10.35 -7.87 21.23
CA VAL A 34 -9.94 -8.15 22.62
C VAL A 34 -11.06 -7.82 23.60
N GLU A 35 -11.71 -6.67 23.44
CA GLU A 35 -12.85 -6.26 24.28
C GLU A 35 -14.04 -7.23 24.15
N ALA A 36 -14.24 -7.82 22.97
CA ALA A 36 -15.21 -8.89 22.75
C ALA A 36 -14.76 -10.27 23.25
N GLY A 37 -13.55 -10.40 23.81
CA GLY A 37 -13.01 -11.59 24.46
C GLY A 37 -12.01 -12.42 23.64
N ALA A 38 -11.35 -11.85 22.63
CA ALA A 38 -10.25 -12.52 21.94
C ALA A 38 -9.01 -12.48 22.84
N THR A 39 -8.46 -13.66 23.14
CA THR A 39 -7.24 -13.82 23.96
C THR A 39 -5.96 -13.83 23.13
N TRP A 40 -6.10 -14.07 21.81
CA TRP A 40 -5.02 -14.06 20.85
C TRP A 40 -5.27 -13.07 19.70
N LEU A 41 -4.19 -12.49 19.19
CA LEU A 41 -4.14 -11.72 17.93
C LEU A 41 -3.19 -12.40 16.96
N GLY A 42 -3.55 -12.43 15.68
CA GLY A 42 -2.72 -13.02 14.62
C GLY A 42 -2.37 -12.01 13.53
N THR A 43 -1.08 -11.82 13.24
CA THR A 43 -0.59 -11.01 12.12
C THR A 43 0.26 -11.83 11.16
N ALA A 44 0.44 -11.37 9.93
CA ALA A 44 1.37 -12.03 9.02
C ALA A 44 2.79 -11.70 9.44
N THR A 45 3.17 -10.43 9.38
CA THR A 45 4.56 -10.02 9.53
C THR A 45 4.89 -9.62 10.96
N PRO A 46 6.17 -9.67 11.37
CA PRO A 46 6.58 -9.13 12.65
C PRO A 46 6.35 -7.62 12.77
N GLN A 47 6.42 -6.86 11.68
CA GLN A 47 6.18 -5.41 11.72
C GLN A 47 4.73 -5.09 12.10
N GLU A 48 3.76 -5.89 11.66
CA GLU A 48 2.37 -5.79 12.07
C GLU A 48 2.21 -6.10 13.56
N ALA A 49 2.80 -7.19 14.05
CA ALA A 49 2.72 -7.57 15.46
C ALA A 49 3.39 -6.54 16.39
N LEU A 50 4.58 -6.05 16.01
CA LEU A 50 5.28 -4.99 16.73
C LEU A 50 4.48 -3.68 16.73
N ALA A 51 3.71 -3.39 15.67
CA ALA A 51 2.81 -2.25 15.66
C ALA A 51 1.66 -2.38 16.66
N LEU A 52 1.18 -3.60 16.93
CA LEU A 52 0.18 -3.88 17.97
C LEU A 52 0.76 -3.81 19.40
N ARG A 53 2.06 -4.10 19.57
CA ARG A 53 2.78 -3.89 20.85
C ARG A 53 3.29 -2.47 21.05
N ALA A 54 3.27 -1.63 20.02
CA ALA A 54 3.83 -0.29 20.12
C ALA A 54 3.08 0.55 21.18
N PRO A 55 3.78 1.43 21.93
CA PRO A 55 3.15 2.34 22.87
C PRO A 55 2.03 3.16 22.22
N GLY A 56 0.82 3.07 22.79
CA GLY A 56 -0.38 3.73 22.31
C GLY A 56 -1.25 2.91 21.34
N ALA A 57 -0.88 1.67 21.02
CA ALA A 57 -1.78 0.74 20.33
C ALA A 57 -2.95 0.30 21.23
N GLY A 58 -2.75 0.26 22.55
CA GLY A 58 -3.81 -0.02 23.53
C GLY A 58 -4.26 -1.49 23.56
N VAL A 59 -3.42 -2.41 23.08
CA VAL A 59 -3.60 -3.85 23.27
C VAL A 59 -3.00 -4.22 24.63
N PRO A 60 -3.76 -4.88 25.52
CA PRO A 60 -3.25 -5.35 26.82
C PRO A 60 -2.02 -6.28 26.68
N ASP A 61 -1.12 -6.24 27.67
CA ASP A 61 0.13 -7.00 27.65
C ASP A 61 -0.08 -8.52 27.79
N ASP A 62 -1.18 -8.93 28.43
CA ASP A 62 -1.58 -10.32 28.65
C ASP A 62 -2.16 -10.99 27.39
N VAL A 63 -2.69 -10.22 26.44
CA VAL A 63 -3.15 -10.73 25.14
C VAL A 63 -1.98 -11.29 24.35
N ARG A 64 -2.07 -12.54 23.89
CA ARG A 64 -1.04 -13.18 23.07
C ARG A 64 -1.06 -12.63 21.65
N ILE A 65 0.12 -12.42 21.06
CA ILE A 65 0.23 -11.93 19.68
C ILE A 65 1.16 -12.86 18.91
N MET A 66 0.62 -13.50 17.87
CA MET A 66 1.34 -14.41 17.00
C MET A 66 1.64 -13.76 15.65
N CYS A 67 2.86 -13.93 15.13
CA CYS A 67 3.22 -13.63 13.73
C CYS A 67 3.96 -14.78 13.05
N TRP A 68 3.76 -14.96 11.74
CA TRP A 68 4.18 -16.19 11.06
C TRP A 68 4.91 -16.03 9.72
N LEU A 69 4.94 -14.85 9.14
CA LEU A 69 5.61 -14.57 7.87
C LEU A 69 6.97 -13.94 8.15
N TRP A 70 7.96 -14.82 8.26
CA TRP A 70 9.35 -14.49 8.55
C TRP A 70 10.25 -14.75 7.35
N THR A 71 11.33 -13.98 7.27
CA THR A 71 12.44 -14.18 6.32
C THR A 71 13.76 -14.10 7.09
N PRO A 72 14.84 -14.71 6.58
CA PRO A 72 16.17 -14.61 7.20
C PRO A 72 16.57 -13.15 7.47
N GLY A 73 17.17 -12.90 8.64
CA GLY A 73 17.57 -11.57 9.09
C GLY A 73 16.41 -10.66 9.52
N GLY A 74 15.23 -11.23 9.79
CA GLY A 74 14.09 -10.51 10.34
C GLY A 74 14.36 -9.94 11.75
N PRO A 75 13.44 -9.12 12.28
CA PRO A 75 13.57 -8.49 13.61
C PRO A 75 13.24 -9.48 14.75
N TRP A 76 13.95 -10.61 14.81
CA TRP A 76 13.70 -11.68 15.76
C TRP A 76 13.90 -11.22 17.20
N ARG A 77 14.96 -10.45 17.45
CA ARG A 77 15.29 -9.93 18.78
C ARG A 77 14.16 -9.02 19.28
N GLU A 78 13.70 -8.09 18.47
CA GLU A 78 12.62 -7.18 18.83
C GLU A 78 11.31 -7.94 19.10
N ALA A 79 11.04 -9.02 18.35
CA ALA A 79 9.87 -9.86 18.59
C ALA A 79 9.97 -10.61 19.93
N VAL A 80 11.15 -11.14 20.27
CA VAL A 80 11.40 -11.81 21.56
C VAL A 80 11.30 -10.82 22.72
N GLU A 81 11.92 -9.64 22.60
CA GLU A 81 11.84 -8.57 23.60
C GLU A 81 10.38 -8.13 23.85
N ALA A 82 9.57 -8.05 22.78
CA ALA A 82 8.14 -7.72 22.83
C ALA A 82 7.22 -8.88 23.25
N GLY A 83 7.78 -10.07 23.56
CA GLY A 83 7.03 -11.23 24.01
C GLY A 83 6.03 -11.76 22.97
N LEU A 84 6.39 -11.70 21.69
CA LEU A 84 5.59 -12.25 20.59
C LEU A 84 5.75 -13.77 20.50
N ASP A 85 4.67 -14.45 20.12
CA ASP A 85 4.70 -15.84 19.68
C ASP A 85 5.10 -15.88 18.19
N VAL A 86 6.21 -16.53 17.85
CA VAL A 86 6.75 -16.52 16.48
C VAL A 86 6.66 -17.90 15.84
N SER A 87 6.13 -17.96 14.62
CA SER A 87 6.03 -19.25 13.91
C SER A 87 7.36 -19.67 13.30
N LEU A 88 7.70 -20.95 13.48
CA LEU A 88 8.84 -21.59 12.83
C LEU A 88 8.36 -22.64 11.83
N SER A 89 9.06 -22.79 10.71
CA SER A 89 8.76 -23.78 9.67
C SER A 89 10.01 -24.47 9.11
N GLY A 90 11.18 -24.18 9.66
CA GLY A 90 12.45 -24.77 9.23
C GLY A 90 13.59 -24.37 10.16
N MET A 91 14.71 -25.08 10.06
CA MET A 91 15.86 -24.95 10.96
C MET A 91 16.49 -23.56 10.95
N TRP A 92 16.58 -22.90 9.79
CA TRP A 92 17.12 -21.54 9.71
C TRP A 92 16.42 -20.56 10.67
N ALA A 93 15.10 -20.68 10.83
CA ALA A 93 14.31 -19.81 11.68
C ALA A 93 14.51 -20.16 13.16
N LEU A 94 14.68 -21.46 13.46
CA LEU A 94 15.02 -21.92 14.80
C LEU A 94 16.41 -21.40 15.23
N ASP A 95 17.40 -21.46 14.33
CA ASP A 95 18.74 -20.97 14.59
C ASP A 95 18.74 -19.46 14.87
N GLU A 96 18.08 -18.67 14.01
CA GLU A 96 17.99 -17.22 14.16
C GLU A 96 17.22 -16.79 15.42
N VAL A 97 16.10 -17.45 15.75
CA VAL A 97 15.32 -17.11 16.95
C VAL A 97 16.06 -17.51 18.23
N THR A 98 16.82 -18.60 18.21
CA THR A 98 17.62 -19.07 19.36
C THR A 98 18.74 -18.09 19.66
N GLU A 99 19.45 -17.61 18.63
CA GLU A 99 20.45 -16.55 18.79
C GLU A 99 19.82 -15.24 19.28
N ALA A 100 18.68 -14.85 18.70
CA ALA A 100 17.95 -13.67 19.13
C ALA A 100 17.51 -13.75 20.61
N ALA A 101 17.06 -14.92 21.08
CA ALA A 101 16.72 -15.16 22.47
C ALA A 101 17.94 -15.00 23.40
N ARG A 102 19.10 -15.52 22.97
CA ARG A 102 20.38 -15.37 23.68
C ARG A 102 20.76 -13.90 23.83
N LEU A 103 20.66 -13.12 22.76
CA LEU A 103 20.94 -11.69 22.74
C LEU A 103 19.93 -10.85 23.54
N ALA A 104 18.66 -11.27 23.57
CA ALA A 104 17.61 -10.63 24.35
C ALA A 104 17.66 -11.00 25.84
N GLY A 105 18.39 -12.06 26.22
CA GLY A 105 18.47 -12.55 27.58
C GLY A 105 17.15 -13.12 28.11
N ARG A 106 16.26 -13.59 27.23
CA ARG A 106 14.96 -14.19 27.59
C ARG A 106 14.53 -15.24 26.57
N PRO A 107 13.79 -16.28 26.98
CA PRO A 107 13.34 -17.32 26.07
C PRO A 107 12.35 -16.77 25.03
N ALA A 108 12.52 -17.19 23.78
CA ALA A 108 11.55 -16.94 22.73
C ALA A 108 10.32 -17.86 22.87
N ARG A 109 9.14 -17.34 22.56
CA ARG A 109 7.91 -18.13 22.46
C ARG A 109 7.73 -18.58 21.01
N VAL A 110 7.86 -19.87 20.73
CA VAL A 110 7.88 -20.38 19.35
C VAL A 110 6.70 -21.30 19.09
N GLN A 111 6.12 -21.20 17.90
CA GLN A 111 5.08 -22.11 17.44
C GLN A 111 5.52 -22.88 16.20
N LEU A 112 5.53 -24.21 16.28
CA LEU A 112 5.97 -25.06 15.18
C LEU A 112 4.81 -25.25 14.19
N LYS A 113 5.05 -24.88 12.94
CA LYS A 113 4.06 -25.01 11.88
C LYS A 113 4.28 -26.29 11.10
N ALA A 114 3.27 -27.15 11.09
CA ALA A 114 3.24 -28.37 10.29
C ALA A 114 2.63 -28.10 8.90
N ASP A 115 3.30 -28.51 7.83
CA ASP A 115 2.67 -28.61 6.51
C ASP A 115 1.93 -29.95 6.41
N THR A 116 0.60 -29.88 6.43
CA THR A 116 -0.26 -31.05 6.42
C THR A 116 -0.78 -31.40 5.03
N GLY A 117 -0.42 -30.61 4.01
CA GLY A 117 -0.89 -30.77 2.64
C GLY A 117 -1.25 -29.46 1.93
N LEU A 118 -0.94 -28.30 2.53
CA LEU A 118 -1.18 -27.01 1.90
C LEU A 118 -0.05 -26.62 0.93
N GLY A 119 1.19 -27.06 1.19
CA GLY A 119 2.32 -26.81 0.29
C GLY A 119 2.75 -25.34 0.22
N ARG A 120 2.53 -24.56 1.30
CA ARG A 120 2.82 -23.12 1.34
C ARG A 120 3.95 -22.79 2.31
N GLY A 121 3.64 -22.82 3.60
CA GLY A 121 4.64 -22.70 4.64
C GLY A 121 4.27 -23.63 5.77
N GLY A 122 5.25 -24.07 6.53
CA GLY A 122 5.14 -25.22 7.43
C GLY A 122 6.24 -26.21 7.09
N CYS A 123 6.63 -26.99 8.08
CA CYS A 123 7.63 -28.02 7.96
C CYS A 123 6.98 -29.32 7.46
N GLN A 124 7.60 -29.99 6.49
CA GLN A 124 7.09 -31.24 5.92
C GLN A 124 7.13 -32.36 6.97
N PRO A 125 6.20 -33.33 6.92
CA PRO A 125 6.27 -34.52 7.77
C PRO A 125 7.53 -35.35 7.46
N GLY A 126 7.87 -36.25 8.38
CA GLY A 126 9.03 -37.15 8.23
C GLY A 126 10.30 -36.57 8.83
N GLY A 127 11.40 -36.60 8.06
CA GLY A 127 12.73 -36.19 8.51
C GLY A 127 12.77 -34.73 8.96
N ASP A 128 12.22 -33.81 8.16
CA ASP A 128 12.21 -32.38 8.47
C ASP A 128 11.47 -32.07 9.78
N TRP A 129 10.28 -32.67 9.98
CA TRP A 129 9.52 -32.49 11.23
C TRP A 129 10.26 -33.06 12.44
N THR A 130 10.91 -34.21 12.27
CA THR A 130 11.76 -34.82 13.30
C THR A 130 12.90 -33.89 13.68
N GLU A 131 13.61 -33.35 12.69
CA GLU A 131 14.74 -32.46 12.90
C GLU A 131 14.31 -31.16 13.60
N LEU A 132 13.21 -30.54 13.16
CA LEU A 132 12.70 -29.30 13.74
C LEU A 132 12.22 -29.47 15.19
N VAL A 133 11.47 -30.55 15.48
CA VAL A 133 11.02 -30.86 16.84
C VAL A 133 12.21 -31.11 17.75
N ASP A 134 13.20 -31.87 17.30
CA ASP A 134 14.38 -32.21 18.10
C ASP A 134 15.27 -30.99 18.34
N GLY A 135 15.41 -30.13 17.34
CA GLY A 135 16.06 -28.84 17.48
C GLY A 135 15.37 -27.96 18.51
N ALA A 136 14.03 -27.85 18.43
CA ALA A 136 13.25 -27.03 19.36
C ALA A 136 13.36 -27.54 20.80
N LEU A 137 13.31 -28.86 21.02
CA LEU A 137 13.48 -29.46 22.35
C LEU A 137 14.88 -29.24 22.92
N ARG A 138 15.94 -29.31 22.09
CA ARG A 138 17.31 -28.97 22.53
C ARG A 138 17.40 -27.50 22.96
N ALA A 139 16.87 -26.59 22.14
CA ALA A 139 16.86 -25.17 22.45
C ALA A 139 16.00 -24.84 23.71
N GLU A 140 14.92 -25.60 23.94
CA GLU A 140 14.10 -25.47 25.15
C GLU A 140 14.83 -25.98 26.40
N ALA A 141 15.58 -27.09 26.29
CA ALA A 141 16.44 -27.57 27.39
C ALA A 141 17.57 -26.59 27.75
N GLU A 142 18.03 -25.78 26.79
CA GLU A 142 18.97 -24.67 27.03
C GLU A 142 18.29 -23.40 27.58
N GLY A 143 16.96 -23.39 27.72
CA GLY A 143 16.19 -22.23 28.19
C GLY A 143 16.11 -21.08 27.17
N LEU A 144 16.38 -21.34 25.89
CA LEU A 144 16.41 -20.34 24.83
C LEU A 144 15.07 -20.17 24.13
N VAL A 145 14.26 -21.23 24.07
CA VAL A 145 12.91 -21.17 23.51
C VAL A 145 11.91 -21.90 24.42
N ARG A 146 10.63 -21.60 24.25
CA ARG A 146 9.51 -22.41 24.74
C ARG A 146 8.61 -22.71 23.55
N VAL A 147 8.36 -23.98 23.27
CA VAL A 147 7.37 -24.34 22.24
C VAL A 147 5.97 -24.12 22.81
N THR A 148 5.34 -23.00 22.42
CA THR A 148 4.04 -22.58 22.94
C THR A 148 2.88 -23.10 22.10
N GLY A 149 3.12 -23.55 20.87
CA GLY A 149 2.05 -24.05 20.02
C GLY A 149 2.47 -24.92 18.86
N LEU A 150 1.54 -25.77 18.43
CA LEU A 150 1.65 -26.58 17.22
C LEU A 150 0.49 -26.23 16.30
N TRP A 151 0.76 -25.93 15.03
CA TRP A 151 -0.31 -25.44 14.16
C TRP A 151 -0.17 -25.81 12.70
N SER A 152 -1.31 -25.77 12.00
CA SER A 152 -1.37 -25.94 10.55
C SER A 152 -2.48 -25.08 9.93
N HIS A 153 -2.72 -25.23 8.63
CA HIS A 153 -3.75 -24.48 7.91
C HIS A 153 -4.33 -25.31 6.76
N PHE A 154 -5.66 -25.30 6.63
CA PHE A 154 -6.37 -25.99 5.55
C PHE A 154 -6.14 -25.35 4.18
N ALA A 155 -6.19 -26.18 3.15
CA ALA A 155 -6.18 -25.76 1.75
C ALA A 155 -7.58 -25.41 1.23
N CYS A 156 -8.56 -26.29 1.44
CA CYS A 156 -9.88 -26.24 0.81
C CYS A 156 -11.03 -26.30 1.83
N ALA A 157 -10.85 -25.72 3.03
CA ALA A 157 -11.91 -25.78 4.05
C ALA A 157 -13.16 -24.96 3.66
N ASP A 158 -13.01 -24.03 2.71
CA ASP A 158 -14.07 -23.24 2.08
C ASP A 158 -14.89 -24.01 1.02
N GLU A 159 -14.47 -25.24 0.69
CA GLU A 159 -15.18 -26.20 -0.17
C GLU A 159 -15.67 -27.38 0.71
N PRO A 160 -16.90 -27.32 1.28
CA PRO A 160 -17.39 -28.35 2.20
C PRO A 160 -17.33 -29.76 1.60
N GLY A 161 -16.71 -30.70 2.32
CA GLY A 161 -16.56 -32.09 1.87
C GLY A 161 -15.37 -32.34 0.94
N HIS A 162 -14.55 -31.33 0.64
CA HIS A 162 -13.37 -31.52 -0.21
C HIS A 162 -12.43 -32.62 0.34
N PRO A 163 -11.95 -33.56 -0.50
CA PRO A 163 -11.23 -34.75 -0.06
C PRO A 163 -9.87 -34.48 0.58
N SER A 164 -9.35 -33.25 0.52
CA SER A 164 -8.11 -32.86 1.22
C SER A 164 -8.31 -32.58 2.71
N ILE A 165 -9.53 -32.25 3.16
CA ILE A 165 -9.79 -31.80 4.54
C ILE A 165 -9.46 -32.90 5.55
N ALA A 166 -10.06 -34.08 5.40
CA ALA A 166 -9.86 -35.19 6.33
C ALA A 166 -8.39 -35.68 6.38
N PRO A 167 -7.68 -35.87 5.24
CA PRO A 167 -6.25 -36.18 5.25
C PRO A 167 -5.38 -35.12 5.92
N GLN A 168 -5.65 -33.83 5.70
CA GLN A 168 -4.92 -32.75 6.37
C GLN A 168 -5.12 -32.80 7.90
N LEU A 169 -6.36 -33.01 8.35
CA LEU A 169 -6.68 -33.11 9.77
C LEU A 169 -6.05 -34.35 10.44
N ALA A 170 -6.10 -35.50 9.76
CA ALA A 170 -5.45 -36.73 10.23
C ALA A 170 -3.94 -36.54 10.38
N ARG A 171 -3.28 -36.00 9.34
CA ARG A 171 -1.85 -35.70 9.36
C ARG A 171 -1.49 -34.70 10.47
N PHE A 172 -2.31 -33.70 10.70
CA PHE A 172 -2.07 -32.76 11.80
C PHE A 172 -2.07 -33.46 13.16
N ARG A 173 -3.03 -34.36 13.40
CA ARG A 173 -3.09 -35.17 14.62
C ARG A 173 -1.87 -36.06 14.77
N GLU A 174 -1.41 -36.69 13.69
CA GLU A 174 -0.17 -37.50 13.69
C GLU A 174 1.06 -36.68 14.05
N MET A 175 1.22 -35.50 13.44
CA MET A 175 2.38 -34.62 13.70
C MET A 175 2.35 -34.01 15.11
N ILE A 176 1.16 -33.73 15.66
CA ILE A 176 0.98 -33.37 17.08
C ILE A 176 1.41 -34.52 17.98
N ALA A 177 0.86 -35.72 17.74
CA ALA A 177 1.14 -36.90 18.56
C ALA A 177 2.63 -37.23 18.57
N TYR A 178 3.30 -37.10 17.41
CA TYR A 178 4.75 -37.23 17.32
C TYR A 178 5.48 -36.22 18.22
N ALA A 179 5.18 -34.92 18.08
CA ALA A 179 5.86 -33.86 18.84
C ALA A 179 5.64 -34.03 20.35
N GLN A 180 4.41 -34.34 20.78
CA GLN A 180 4.09 -34.62 22.18
C GLN A 180 4.79 -35.89 22.70
N GLY A 181 4.85 -36.95 21.89
CA GLY A 181 5.59 -38.17 22.21
C GLY A 181 7.10 -37.95 22.38
N ARG A 182 7.66 -36.89 21.79
CA ARG A 182 9.05 -36.45 22.00
C ARG A 182 9.24 -35.56 23.22
N GLY A 183 8.16 -35.08 23.84
CA GLY A 183 8.18 -34.24 25.04
C GLY A 183 7.79 -32.78 24.83
N VAL A 184 7.29 -32.39 23.63
CA VAL A 184 6.74 -31.04 23.43
C VAL A 184 5.41 -30.92 24.18
N ASP A 185 5.30 -29.89 25.02
CA ASP A 185 4.09 -29.58 25.79
C ASP A 185 3.54 -28.19 25.41
N PRO A 186 2.78 -28.10 24.29
CA PRO A 186 2.31 -26.83 23.75
C PRO A 186 1.15 -26.26 24.57
N GLU A 187 1.10 -24.93 24.71
CA GLU A 187 -0.03 -24.23 25.32
C GLU A 187 -1.29 -24.35 24.42
N VAL A 188 -1.11 -24.31 23.09
CA VAL A 188 -2.21 -24.36 22.12
C VAL A 188 -1.91 -25.22 20.90
N ARG A 189 -2.91 -25.94 20.41
CA ARG A 189 -2.96 -26.59 19.09
C ARG A 189 -4.03 -25.91 18.25
N HIS A 190 -3.73 -25.60 17.00
CA HIS A 190 -4.73 -24.93 16.15
C HIS A 190 -4.58 -25.14 14.65
N MET A 191 -5.72 -25.30 13.97
CA MET A 191 -5.77 -25.46 12.51
C MET A 191 -6.92 -24.71 11.86
N ALA A 192 -8.07 -24.61 12.53
CA ALA A 192 -9.27 -23.99 12.01
C ALA A 192 -9.07 -22.51 11.61
N ASN A 193 -9.23 -22.21 10.33
CA ASN A 193 -9.48 -20.89 9.78
C ASN A 193 -10.98 -20.58 9.81
N SER A 194 -11.43 -19.45 9.25
CA SER A 194 -12.86 -19.08 9.25
C SER A 194 -13.81 -20.18 8.75
N PRO A 195 -13.62 -20.78 7.56
CA PRO A 195 -14.54 -21.81 7.08
C PRO A 195 -14.54 -23.04 7.99
N ALA A 196 -13.38 -23.56 8.38
CA ALA A 196 -13.29 -24.70 9.30
C ALA A 196 -13.88 -24.42 10.69
N THR A 197 -13.78 -23.18 11.19
CA THR A 197 -14.40 -22.78 12.47
C THR A 197 -15.92 -22.92 12.38
N LEU A 198 -16.50 -22.58 11.22
CA LEU A 198 -17.94 -22.59 10.99
C LEU A 198 -18.48 -23.99 10.68
N THR A 199 -17.70 -24.87 10.04
CA THR A 199 -18.21 -26.12 9.46
C THR A 199 -17.58 -27.40 10.03
N LEU A 200 -16.44 -27.32 10.73
CA LEU A 200 -15.65 -28.49 11.18
C LEU A 200 -15.30 -28.42 12.68
N PRO A 201 -16.25 -28.68 13.61
CA PRO A 201 -16.01 -28.62 15.05
C PRO A 201 -14.82 -29.46 15.55
N GLU A 202 -14.57 -30.61 14.93
CA GLU A 202 -13.46 -31.51 15.22
C GLU A 202 -12.07 -30.94 14.90
N SER A 203 -12.01 -29.76 14.26
CA SER A 203 -10.79 -29.02 13.91
C SER A 203 -10.52 -27.80 14.79
N HIS A 204 -11.36 -27.55 15.81
CA HIS A 204 -11.23 -26.39 16.69
C HIS A 204 -10.00 -26.46 17.60
N PHE A 205 -9.65 -27.67 18.07
CA PHE A 205 -8.55 -27.90 19.01
C PHE A 205 -8.62 -26.92 20.19
N ASP A 206 -7.48 -26.29 20.56
CA ASP A 206 -7.41 -25.39 21.71
C ASP A 206 -7.62 -23.92 21.29
N LEU A 207 -7.46 -23.59 20.00
CA LEU A 207 -7.54 -22.23 19.48
C LEU A 207 -8.07 -22.18 18.03
N VAL A 208 -9.07 -21.34 17.75
CA VAL A 208 -9.58 -21.07 16.40
C VAL A 208 -9.07 -19.74 15.84
N ARG A 209 -8.93 -19.64 14.51
CA ARG A 209 -8.36 -18.45 13.83
C ARG A 209 -9.26 -17.86 12.72
N PRO A 210 -10.51 -17.47 13.01
CA PRO A 210 -11.40 -16.91 12.01
C PRO A 210 -11.01 -15.46 11.66
N GLY A 211 -10.41 -15.28 10.49
CA GLY A 211 -10.10 -13.96 9.92
C GLY A 211 -11.33 -13.30 9.28
N ILE A 212 -11.69 -13.70 8.05
CA ILE A 212 -12.75 -13.02 7.28
C ILE A 212 -14.10 -12.96 8.01
N ALA A 213 -14.44 -14.03 8.74
CA ALA A 213 -15.72 -14.12 9.43
C ALA A 213 -15.80 -13.15 10.62
N MET A 214 -14.66 -12.79 11.23
CA MET A 214 -14.62 -11.75 12.26
C MET A 214 -15.05 -10.38 11.70
N TYR A 215 -14.74 -10.11 10.43
CA TYR A 215 -15.18 -8.92 9.70
C TYR A 215 -16.59 -9.07 9.11
N GLY A 216 -17.27 -10.17 9.45
CA GLY A 216 -18.66 -10.41 9.10
C GLY A 216 -18.90 -10.85 7.66
N VAL A 217 -17.85 -11.21 6.92
CA VAL A 217 -17.92 -11.66 5.54
C VAL A 217 -17.82 -13.18 5.52
N SER A 218 -18.75 -13.83 4.80
CA SER A 218 -18.72 -15.28 4.59
C SER A 218 -17.43 -15.71 3.86
N PRO A 219 -16.82 -16.86 4.20
CA PRO A 219 -15.62 -17.32 3.50
C PRO A 219 -15.85 -17.67 2.03
N SER A 220 -17.00 -18.23 1.70
CA SER A 220 -17.38 -18.60 0.34
C SER A 220 -18.91 -18.69 0.23
N PRO A 221 -19.48 -18.51 -0.97
CA PRO A 221 -20.91 -18.76 -1.21
C PRO A 221 -21.34 -20.20 -0.88
N GLU A 222 -20.44 -21.18 -1.03
CA GLU A 222 -20.69 -22.60 -0.75
C GLU A 222 -20.94 -22.90 0.73
N ILE A 223 -20.44 -22.06 1.63
CA ILE A 223 -20.70 -22.18 3.08
C ILE A 223 -22.03 -21.52 3.48
N GLY A 224 -22.49 -20.54 2.70
CA GLY A 224 -23.69 -19.75 2.97
C GLY A 224 -23.43 -18.25 2.97
N THR A 225 -24.49 -17.46 3.09
CA THR A 225 -24.36 -16.00 3.19
C THR A 225 -23.89 -15.59 4.58
N SER A 226 -23.39 -14.35 4.72
CA SER A 226 -23.09 -13.80 6.04
C SER A 226 -24.30 -13.87 6.98
N ALA A 227 -25.51 -13.60 6.47
CA ALA A 227 -26.74 -13.64 7.27
C ALA A 227 -27.07 -15.06 7.78
N ASP A 228 -26.94 -16.09 6.92
CA ASP A 228 -27.15 -17.50 7.30
C ASP A 228 -26.19 -17.92 8.42
N LEU A 229 -24.99 -17.35 8.40
CA LEU A 229 -23.95 -17.59 9.39
C LEU A 229 -24.09 -16.67 10.61
N GLY A 230 -25.13 -15.85 10.73
CA GLY A 230 -25.28 -14.90 11.84
C GLY A 230 -24.13 -13.90 11.93
N LEU A 231 -23.53 -13.58 10.78
CA LEU A 231 -22.42 -12.65 10.61
C LEU A 231 -22.94 -11.34 10.02
N ARG A 232 -22.40 -10.21 10.48
CA ARG A 232 -22.73 -8.88 9.96
C ARG A 232 -21.48 -8.22 9.38
N PRO A 233 -21.40 -7.97 8.06
CA PRO A 233 -20.26 -7.28 7.45
C PRO A 233 -19.96 -5.96 8.15
N ALA A 234 -18.69 -5.75 8.51
CA ALA A 234 -18.27 -4.59 9.31
C ALA A 234 -17.94 -3.34 8.47
N MET A 235 -17.57 -3.52 7.19
CA MET A 235 -17.23 -2.41 6.30
C MET A 235 -18.43 -2.00 5.43
N THR A 236 -18.66 -0.69 5.36
CA THR A 236 -19.47 -0.07 4.30
C THR A 236 -18.56 0.87 3.52
N LEU A 237 -18.49 0.68 2.20
CA LEU A 237 -17.77 1.56 1.29
C LEU A 237 -18.77 2.45 0.56
N SER A 238 -18.65 3.76 0.77
CA SER A 238 -19.49 4.77 0.13
C SER A 238 -18.67 5.93 -0.42
N ALA A 239 -19.25 6.66 -1.37
CA ALA A 239 -18.72 7.90 -1.90
C ALA A 239 -19.85 8.90 -2.16
N SER A 240 -19.49 10.16 -2.34
CA SER A 240 -20.41 11.20 -2.83
C SER A 240 -20.27 11.34 -4.34
N LEU A 241 -21.39 11.37 -5.07
CA LEU A 241 -21.35 11.64 -6.51
C LEU A 241 -20.71 13.02 -6.77
N ALA A 242 -19.63 13.03 -7.55
CA ALA A 242 -18.86 14.22 -7.87
C ALA A 242 -19.51 15.05 -8.98
N LEU A 243 -20.27 14.39 -9.87
CA LEU A 243 -20.97 15.03 -10.97
C LEU A 243 -22.19 14.20 -11.37
N VAL A 244 -23.29 14.89 -11.67
CA VAL A 244 -24.45 14.34 -12.36
C VAL A 244 -24.68 15.17 -13.60
N LYS A 245 -24.66 14.57 -14.80
CA LYS A 245 -24.83 15.30 -16.06
C LYS A 245 -25.75 14.57 -17.03
N ARG A 246 -26.51 15.33 -17.83
CA ARG A 246 -27.27 14.78 -18.96
C ARG A 246 -26.33 14.57 -20.15
N VAL A 247 -26.52 13.48 -20.88
CA VAL A 247 -25.81 13.16 -22.12
C VAL A 247 -26.79 12.66 -23.19
N PRO A 248 -26.50 12.90 -24.49
CA PRO A 248 -27.32 12.34 -25.57
C PRO A 248 -27.15 10.82 -25.66
N GLY A 249 -28.08 10.15 -26.35
CA GLY A 249 -27.88 8.75 -26.74
C GLY A 249 -26.73 8.58 -27.74
N GLY A 250 -26.13 7.40 -27.77
CA GLY A 250 -24.96 7.12 -28.60
C GLY A 250 -23.65 7.69 -28.03
N HIS A 251 -23.66 8.28 -26.83
CA HIS A 251 -22.46 8.81 -26.19
C HIS A 251 -21.63 7.67 -25.57
N GLY A 252 -20.37 7.53 -26.01
CA GLY A 252 -19.41 6.60 -25.42
C GLY A 252 -18.95 7.05 -24.04
N VAL A 253 -18.89 6.11 -23.09
CA VAL A 253 -18.59 6.39 -21.67
C VAL A 253 -17.29 5.70 -21.26
N SER A 254 -16.41 6.47 -20.61
CA SER A 254 -15.10 6.05 -20.12
C SER A 254 -14.14 5.55 -21.23
N TYR A 255 -12.97 5.03 -20.82
CA TYR A 255 -11.92 4.57 -21.73
C TYR A 255 -12.38 3.42 -22.64
N GLY A 256 -12.01 3.51 -23.91
CA GLY A 256 -12.34 2.52 -24.94
C GLY A 256 -13.83 2.47 -25.33
N HIS A 257 -14.67 3.31 -24.73
CA HIS A 257 -16.11 3.40 -25.02
C HIS A 257 -16.83 2.05 -25.02
N HIS A 258 -16.46 1.18 -24.07
CA HIS A 258 -17.09 -0.14 -23.87
C HIS A 258 -18.54 -0.05 -23.37
N TYR A 259 -18.99 1.13 -22.97
CA TYR A 259 -20.38 1.44 -22.74
C TYR A 259 -20.78 2.61 -23.64
N VAL A 260 -21.93 2.48 -24.30
CA VAL A 260 -22.54 3.52 -25.13
C VAL A 260 -23.96 3.68 -24.64
N THR A 261 -24.34 4.91 -24.34
CA THR A 261 -25.68 5.22 -23.82
C THR A 261 -26.76 4.81 -24.84
N PRO A 262 -27.79 4.03 -24.45
CA PRO A 262 -28.82 3.54 -25.38
C PRO A 262 -29.80 4.63 -25.82
N GLY A 263 -29.85 5.74 -25.08
CA GLY A 263 -30.71 6.89 -25.33
C GLY A 263 -30.23 8.09 -24.52
N ALA A 264 -30.94 9.22 -24.60
CA ALA A 264 -30.64 10.36 -23.74
C ALA A 264 -30.82 9.97 -22.26
N THR A 265 -29.79 10.17 -21.44
CA THR A 265 -29.76 9.70 -20.05
C THR A 265 -28.96 10.66 -19.16
N THR A 266 -28.84 10.33 -17.89
CA THR A 266 -27.99 10.99 -16.90
C THR A 266 -26.88 10.05 -16.44
N LEU A 267 -25.67 10.60 -16.35
CA LEU A 267 -24.49 9.88 -15.85
C LEU A 267 -24.08 10.45 -14.50
N GLY A 268 -23.84 9.57 -13.53
CA GLY A 268 -23.26 9.88 -12.23
C GLY A 268 -21.78 9.52 -12.19
N LEU A 269 -20.92 10.43 -11.73
CA LEU A 269 -19.49 10.20 -11.57
C LEU A 269 -19.17 9.85 -10.11
N VAL A 270 -18.68 8.64 -9.86
CA VAL A 270 -18.22 8.16 -8.55
C VAL A 270 -16.71 8.41 -8.44
N PRO A 271 -16.23 9.20 -7.46
CA PRO A 271 -14.82 9.58 -7.32
C PRO A 271 -14.00 8.53 -6.54
N LEU A 272 -14.14 7.26 -6.92
CA LEU A 272 -13.30 6.16 -6.48
C LEU A 272 -12.85 5.38 -7.71
N GLY A 273 -11.58 4.99 -7.78
CA GLY A 273 -11.07 4.17 -8.87
C GLY A 273 -10.14 3.05 -8.38
N TYR A 274 -9.39 2.47 -9.31
CA TYR A 274 -8.55 1.31 -8.99
C TYR A 274 -7.37 1.64 -8.05
N ALA A 275 -6.95 2.89 -7.94
CA ALA A 275 -5.96 3.32 -6.94
C ALA A 275 -6.56 3.37 -5.51
N ASP A 276 -7.88 3.54 -5.41
CA ASP A 276 -8.64 3.52 -4.15
C ASP A 276 -9.10 2.10 -3.78
N GLY A 277 -8.81 1.11 -4.63
CA GLY A 277 -9.12 -0.31 -4.40
C GLY A 277 -10.31 -0.86 -5.20
N ILE A 278 -10.92 -0.06 -6.09
CA ILE A 278 -12.00 -0.55 -6.96
C ILE A 278 -11.43 -1.45 -8.06
N PRO A 279 -11.71 -2.76 -8.10
CA PRO A 279 -11.06 -3.66 -9.05
C PRO A 279 -11.39 -3.27 -10.49
N ARG A 280 -10.37 -3.04 -11.32
CA ARG A 280 -10.58 -2.71 -12.73
C ARG A 280 -11.30 -3.84 -13.49
N HIS A 281 -11.21 -5.08 -13.01
CA HIS A 281 -11.93 -6.23 -13.54
C HIS A 281 -13.46 -6.10 -13.38
N ALA A 282 -13.96 -5.34 -12.40
CA ALA A 282 -15.37 -5.03 -12.24
C ALA A 282 -15.88 -3.92 -13.20
N SER A 283 -15.13 -3.63 -14.27
CA SER A 283 -15.59 -2.73 -15.34
C SER A 283 -16.83 -3.31 -16.00
N SER A 284 -17.87 -2.49 -16.19
CA SER A 284 -19.17 -2.88 -16.74
C SER A 284 -20.04 -3.82 -15.87
N THR A 285 -19.58 -4.23 -14.69
CA THR A 285 -20.27 -5.23 -13.84
C THR A 285 -20.42 -4.81 -12.37
N GLY A 286 -19.51 -3.98 -11.84
CA GLY A 286 -19.52 -3.59 -10.43
C GLY A 286 -20.82 -2.89 -10.01
N PRO A 287 -21.53 -3.39 -8.96
CA PRO A 287 -22.80 -2.82 -8.54
C PRO A 287 -22.61 -1.64 -7.56
N VAL A 288 -23.52 -0.67 -7.62
CA VAL A 288 -23.54 0.50 -6.73
C VAL A 288 -24.98 0.91 -6.44
N LEU A 289 -25.33 1.12 -5.18
CA LEU A 289 -26.62 1.70 -4.79
C LEU A 289 -26.57 3.23 -4.88
N VAL A 290 -27.48 3.82 -5.67
CA VAL A 290 -27.68 5.27 -5.76
C VAL A 290 -29.19 5.57 -5.70
N GLU A 291 -29.62 6.37 -4.73
CA GLU A 291 -31.04 6.75 -4.52
C GLU A 291 -32.01 5.55 -4.53
N GLY A 292 -31.66 4.49 -3.80
CA GLY A 292 -32.51 3.30 -3.65
C GLY A 292 -32.52 2.35 -4.86
N LYS A 293 -31.71 2.60 -5.90
CA LYS A 293 -31.63 1.73 -7.09
C LYS A 293 -30.19 1.26 -7.31
N TRP A 294 -30.04 -0.03 -7.59
CA TRP A 294 -28.76 -0.58 -8.05
C TRP A 294 -28.46 -0.08 -9.44
N ARG A 295 -27.23 0.40 -9.61
CA ARG A 295 -26.60 0.75 -10.87
C ARG A 295 -25.38 -0.13 -11.05
N THR A 296 -24.92 -0.23 -12.28
CA THR A 296 -23.65 -0.88 -12.59
C THR A 296 -22.65 0.14 -13.12
N VAL A 297 -21.35 -0.14 -12.93
CA VAL A 297 -20.29 0.63 -13.58
C VAL A 297 -20.58 0.70 -15.09
N ALA A 298 -20.61 1.90 -15.66
CA ALA A 298 -20.77 2.13 -17.09
C ALA A 298 -19.40 2.28 -17.76
N GLY A 299 -18.90 1.18 -18.35
CA GLY A 299 -17.61 1.13 -19.04
C GLY A 299 -16.44 0.84 -18.10
N ARG A 300 -15.27 1.41 -18.38
CA ARG A 300 -14.04 1.12 -17.62
C ARG A 300 -13.98 1.87 -16.29
N VAL A 301 -13.54 1.18 -15.25
CA VAL A 301 -13.03 1.80 -14.01
C VAL A 301 -11.67 2.47 -14.32
N ALA A 302 -11.54 3.75 -14.00
CA ALA A 302 -10.30 4.53 -14.12
C ALA A 302 -9.51 4.51 -12.80
N MET A 303 -8.37 5.22 -12.75
CA MET A 303 -7.50 5.26 -11.57
C MET A 303 -8.20 5.81 -10.33
N ASP A 304 -8.99 6.88 -10.51
CA ASP A 304 -9.56 7.67 -9.41
C ASP A 304 -11.09 7.79 -9.47
N GLN A 305 -11.73 7.23 -10.49
CA GLN A 305 -13.18 7.39 -10.72
C GLN A 305 -13.77 6.33 -11.64
N PHE A 306 -15.09 6.18 -11.58
CA PHE A 306 -15.87 5.50 -12.60
C PHE A 306 -17.24 6.17 -12.75
N VAL A 307 -17.97 5.78 -13.80
CA VAL A 307 -19.28 6.35 -14.13
C VAL A 307 -20.36 5.29 -13.89
N VAL A 308 -21.54 5.71 -13.48
CA VAL A 308 -22.77 4.90 -13.50
C VAL A 308 -23.82 5.59 -14.36
N ASP A 309 -24.60 4.81 -15.12
CA ASP A 309 -25.78 5.33 -15.80
C ASP A 309 -26.98 5.36 -14.83
N LEU A 310 -27.57 6.53 -14.65
CA LEU A 310 -28.67 6.77 -13.72
C LEU A 310 -30.05 6.64 -14.40
N GLY A 311 -30.10 6.39 -15.71
CA GLY A 311 -31.34 6.14 -16.43
C GLY A 311 -32.30 7.32 -16.45
N GLY A 312 -31.78 8.56 -16.39
CA GLY A 312 -32.57 9.78 -16.34
C GLY A 312 -32.81 10.34 -14.93
N ASP A 313 -32.56 9.55 -13.87
CA ASP A 313 -32.65 10.03 -12.49
C ASP A 313 -31.62 11.15 -12.24
N GLN A 314 -31.99 12.15 -11.43
CA GLN A 314 -31.20 13.34 -11.15
C GLN A 314 -30.94 13.52 -9.64
N PRO A 315 -30.12 12.66 -9.01
CA PRO A 315 -29.71 12.86 -7.63
C PRO A 315 -29.07 14.23 -7.43
N GLY A 316 -29.26 14.80 -6.24
CA GLY A 316 -28.60 16.05 -5.88
C GLY A 316 -27.06 15.93 -5.89
N PRO A 317 -26.32 17.03 -6.09
CA PRO A 317 -24.87 17.02 -5.93
C PRO A 317 -24.47 16.47 -4.55
N GLY A 318 -23.46 15.59 -4.53
CA GLY A 318 -22.98 14.96 -3.31
C GLY A 318 -23.83 13.78 -2.80
N ALA A 319 -24.88 13.37 -3.54
CA ALA A 319 -25.68 12.20 -3.20
C ALA A 319 -24.81 10.96 -2.95
N GLU A 320 -25.23 10.16 -1.98
CA GLU A 320 -24.49 8.96 -1.56
C GLU A 320 -24.59 7.86 -2.62
N ALA A 321 -23.43 7.32 -2.99
CA ALA A 321 -23.25 6.11 -3.75
C ALA A 321 -22.65 5.06 -2.83
N VAL A 322 -23.42 4.02 -2.47
CA VAL A 322 -22.93 2.92 -1.62
C VAL A 322 -22.47 1.79 -2.53
N LEU A 323 -21.17 1.53 -2.53
CA LEU A 323 -20.57 0.50 -3.38
C LEU A 323 -20.84 -0.87 -2.78
N PHE A 324 -20.54 -1.04 -1.49
CA PHE A 324 -20.95 -2.24 -0.75
C PHE A 324 -21.12 -1.97 0.75
N GLY A 325 -21.85 -2.85 1.43
CA GLY A 325 -22.09 -2.82 2.86
C GLY A 325 -22.64 -4.15 3.39
N PRO A 326 -23.25 -4.15 4.59
CA PRO A 326 -23.93 -5.31 5.17
C PRO A 326 -25.17 -5.77 4.40
N GLY A 327 -25.79 -4.93 3.57
CA GLY A 327 -26.93 -5.26 2.72
C GLY A 327 -28.30 -4.97 3.35
N ASP A 328 -28.36 -4.55 4.62
CA ASP A 328 -29.63 -4.27 5.31
C ASP A 328 -30.38 -3.02 4.81
N ARG A 329 -29.72 -2.14 4.04
CA ARG A 329 -30.34 -1.01 3.34
C ARG A 329 -30.56 -1.30 1.85
N GLY A 330 -30.42 -2.56 1.44
CA GLY A 330 -30.52 -2.99 0.06
C GLY A 330 -29.33 -2.57 -0.80
N GLU A 331 -28.18 -2.26 -0.20
CA GLU A 331 -26.91 -2.03 -0.92
C GLU A 331 -26.23 -3.35 -1.33
N PRO A 332 -25.31 -3.32 -2.32
CA PRO A 332 -24.51 -4.50 -2.63
C PRO A 332 -23.61 -4.93 -1.47
N THR A 333 -23.12 -6.15 -1.53
CA THR A 333 -22.18 -6.72 -0.56
C THR A 333 -20.77 -6.81 -1.15
N ALA A 334 -19.78 -7.10 -0.31
CA ALA A 334 -18.43 -7.40 -0.78
C ALA A 334 -18.39 -8.63 -1.68
N GLU A 335 -19.32 -9.57 -1.51
CA GLU A 335 -19.46 -10.77 -2.35
C GLU A 335 -20.00 -10.41 -3.75
N ASP A 336 -20.96 -9.49 -3.86
CA ASP A 336 -21.43 -9.02 -5.17
C ASP A 336 -20.28 -8.37 -5.98
N TRP A 337 -19.39 -7.65 -5.29
CA TRP A 337 -18.18 -7.10 -5.91
C TRP A 337 -17.14 -8.17 -6.25
N ALA A 338 -17.03 -9.22 -5.45
CA ALA A 338 -16.15 -10.34 -5.70
C ALA A 338 -16.55 -11.05 -7.01
N GLN A 339 -17.85 -11.34 -7.17
CA GLN A 339 -18.42 -11.91 -8.38
C GLN A 339 -18.22 -10.98 -9.59
N ALA A 340 -18.52 -9.69 -9.44
CA ALA A 340 -18.34 -8.71 -10.51
C ALA A 340 -16.89 -8.61 -11.00
N ALA A 341 -15.91 -8.84 -10.12
CA ALA A 341 -14.48 -8.79 -10.43
C ALA A 341 -13.85 -10.15 -10.76
N GLY A 342 -14.58 -11.26 -10.62
CA GLY A 342 -14.04 -12.62 -10.78
C GLY A 342 -13.01 -12.99 -9.72
N THR A 343 -13.27 -12.66 -8.46
CA THR A 343 -12.40 -12.93 -7.30
C THR A 343 -13.22 -13.32 -6.07
N ILE A 344 -12.60 -13.34 -4.89
CA ILE A 344 -13.20 -13.62 -3.59
C ILE A 344 -13.36 -12.34 -2.75
N ALA A 345 -14.37 -12.30 -1.87
CA ALA A 345 -14.66 -11.14 -1.03
C ALA A 345 -13.49 -10.72 -0.12
N TYR A 346 -12.58 -11.64 0.22
CA TYR A 346 -11.33 -11.35 0.92
C TYR A 346 -10.49 -10.30 0.19
N GLU A 347 -10.33 -10.42 -1.13
CA GLU A 347 -9.54 -9.48 -1.92
C GLU A 347 -10.21 -8.11 -1.95
N ILE A 348 -11.53 -8.08 -2.09
CA ILE A 348 -12.32 -6.84 -2.16
C ILE A 348 -12.09 -5.97 -0.93
N VAL A 349 -12.31 -6.50 0.28
CA VAL A 349 -12.19 -5.72 1.51
C VAL A 349 -10.72 -5.38 1.84
N THR A 350 -9.79 -6.30 1.55
CA THR A 350 -8.38 -6.14 1.91
C THR A 350 -7.68 -5.08 1.06
N ARG A 351 -8.07 -4.93 -0.21
CA ARG A 351 -7.40 -4.04 -1.16
C ARG A 351 -7.95 -2.62 -1.22
N ILE A 352 -8.91 -2.26 -0.37
CA ILE A 352 -9.37 -0.87 -0.25
C ILE A 352 -8.18 0.01 0.12
N GLY A 353 -7.84 0.95 -0.77
CA GLY A 353 -6.59 1.69 -0.74
C GLY A 353 -6.51 2.66 0.44
N SER A 354 -5.30 3.05 0.82
CA SER A 354 -5.07 3.98 1.95
C SER A 354 -5.55 5.41 1.71
N ARG A 355 -5.89 5.76 0.46
CA ARG A 355 -6.57 7.02 0.11
C ARG A 355 -8.03 7.08 0.56
N VAL A 356 -8.63 5.92 0.84
CA VAL A 356 -10.00 5.84 1.37
C VAL A 356 -9.92 5.96 2.90
N PRO A 357 -10.42 7.06 3.49
CA PRO A 357 -10.41 7.25 4.93
C PRO A 357 -11.23 6.16 5.64
N ARG A 358 -10.72 5.64 6.75
CA ARG A 358 -11.48 4.72 7.62
C ARG A 358 -12.18 5.51 8.71
N VAL A 359 -13.52 5.39 8.76
CA VAL A 359 -14.34 5.97 9.82
C VAL A 359 -14.85 4.85 10.71
N HIS A 360 -14.32 4.76 11.93
CA HIS A 360 -14.74 3.78 12.92
C HIS A 360 -15.94 4.29 13.70
N VAL A 361 -17.04 3.55 13.68
CA VAL A 361 -18.27 3.86 14.41
C VAL A 361 -18.38 2.96 15.64
N ALA A 362 -18.53 3.53 16.83
CA ALA A 362 -18.82 2.77 18.04
C ALA A 362 -20.34 2.52 18.15
N GLU A 363 -20.73 1.38 18.71
CA GLU A 363 -22.13 1.14 19.10
C GLU A 363 -22.55 2.19 20.14
N GLY A 364 -23.57 2.99 19.81
CA GLY A 364 -24.14 4.04 20.67
C GLY A 364 -24.26 5.42 20.03
N ALA A 365 -23.39 5.80 19.09
CA ALA A 365 -23.44 7.14 18.48
C ALA A 365 -24.43 7.26 17.30
N GLY A 366 -24.85 6.13 16.72
CA GLY A 366 -25.74 6.09 15.56
C GLY A 366 -27.23 6.29 15.86
N ARG A 367 -27.68 5.96 17.09
CA ARG A 367 -29.11 6.05 17.46
C ARG A 367 -29.61 7.48 17.67
N GLU A 368 -28.73 8.45 17.99
CA GLU A 368 -29.14 9.86 18.16
C GLU A 368 -29.18 10.66 16.85
N ARG A 369 -28.38 10.30 15.84
CA ARG A 369 -28.39 11.03 14.55
C ARG A 369 -29.62 10.75 13.68
N GLY A 370 -30.33 9.65 13.91
CA GLY A 370 -31.58 9.32 13.21
C GLY A 370 -32.80 10.17 13.59
N ARG A 371 -32.72 11.05 14.61
CA ARG A 371 -33.89 11.81 15.12
C ARG A 371 -33.85 13.33 14.96
N ARG A 372 -32.82 13.94 14.37
CA ARG A 372 -32.83 15.39 14.09
C ARG A 372 -32.93 15.66 12.58
N GLY A 373 -34.18 15.80 12.14
CA GLY A 373 -34.54 16.25 10.81
C GLY A 373 -33.97 17.64 10.48
N TRP A 374 -33.41 17.76 9.29
CA TRP A 374 -32.90 19.01 8.76
C TRP A 374 -34.08 19.86 8.27
N ARG A 375 -34.59 20.74 9.14
CA ARG A 375 -35.53 21.80 8.74
C ARG A 375 -34.76 23.00 8.16
N ARG A 376 -35.28 23.46 7.01
CA ARG A 376 -34.89 24.64 6.24
C ARG A 376 -34.83 25.91 7.11
N ALA A 377 -33.88 26.79 6.79
CA ALA A 377 -34.00 28.23 7.02
C ALA A 377 -33.45 28.98 5.80
N THR A 378 -34.37 29.52 5.03
CA THR A 378 -34.19 30.50 3.95
C THR A 378 -33.93 31.90 4.54
N GLY A 379 -32.99 32.64 3.96
CA GLY A 379 -32.81 34.08 4.18
C GLY A 379 -32.10 34.71 2.98
N VAL A 380 -32.76 35.65 2.31
CA VAL A 380 -32.37 36.29 1.05
C VAL A 380 -31.73 37.66 1.29
N ALA A 381 -30.56 37.90 0.67
CA ALA A 381 -30.04 39.18 0.17
C ALA A 381 -28.80 38.85 -0.70
N GLY A 382 -28.82 38.89 -2.05
CA GLY A 382 -28.76 40.09 -2.91
C GLY A 382 -27.40 40.80 -2.74
N VAL A 383 -26.40 40.75 -3.63
CA VAL A 383 -26.35 41.21 -5.04
C VAL A 383 -25.18 40.54 -5.81
N ALA A 384 -25.35 40.36 -7.12
CA ALA A 384 -24.43 39.74 -8.08
C ALA A 384 -23.42 40.71 -8.74
N LEU A 385 -22.22 40.21 -9.05
CA LEU A 385 -21.25 40.55 -10.13
C LEU A 385 -19.87 39.99 -9.69
N GLY A 386 -19.02 39.30 -10.44
CA GLY A 386 -18.94 38.82 -11.81
C GLY A 386 -17.63 38.01 -11.92
N VAL A 387 -17.67 36.93 -12.70
CA VAL A 387 -16.60 36.06 -13.25
C VAL A 387 -15.13 36.36 -12.85
N LEU A 388 -14.46 35.39 -12.21
CA LEU A 388 -13.26 34.70 -12.72
C LEU A 388 -12.75 33.65 -11.71
N ALA A 389 -12.32 32.52 -12.26
CA ALA A 389 -11.94 31.30 -11.55
C ALA A 389 -10.78 31.49 -10.58
N THR A 390 -10.96 31.12 -9.30
CA THR A 390 -9.92 30.54 -8.41
C THR A 390 -10.50 30.37 -7.00
N GLY A 391 -10.70 29.13 -6.57
CA GLY A 391 -11.23 28.86 -5.23
C GLY A 391 -11.36 27.37 -4.94
N ALA A 392 -10.25 26.68 -4.79
CA ALA A 392 -10.20 25.33 -4.21
C ALA A 392 -9.04 25.26 -3.21
N ALA A 393 -9.19 25.94 -2.09
CA ALA A 393 -8.29 25.84 -0.95
C ALA A 393 -9.05 26.00 0.36
N ALA A 394 -9.95 25.06 0.66
CA ALA A 394 -10.47 24.84 2.01
C ALA A 394 -11.22 23.49 2.04
N GLY A 395 -10.50 22.39 2.24
CA GLY A 395 -11.18 21.08 2.31
C GLY A 395 -10.32 19.84 2.55
N VAL A 396 -9.04 19.96 2.93
CA VAL A 396 -8.23 18.80 3.31
C VAL A 396 -7.38 19.16 4.52
N ALA A 397 -8.01 19.22 5.68
CA ALA A 397 -7.34 19.39 6.96
C ALA A 397 -8.02 18.57 8.05
N ILE A 398 -8.18 17.27 7.82
CA ILE A 398 -8.28 16.22 8.85
C ILE A 398 -7.84 14.95 8.11
N GLU A 399 -6.57 14.54 8.23
CA GLU A 399 -6.09 13.15 8.04
C GLU A 399 -4.55 13.08 7.99
N ARG A 400 -3.89 13.25 9.13
CA ARG A 400 -2.46 12.86 9.25
C ARG A 400 -2.12 12.25 10.60
N MET A 401 -2.93 11.30 11.06
CA MET A 401 -2.62 10.54 12.27
C MET A 401 -3.01 9.06 12.18
N THR A 402 -2.24 8.20 11.46
CA THR A 402 -1.96 6.75 11.82
C THR A 402 -1.18 5.98 10.72
N VAL A 403 0.12 5.67 10.94
CA VAL A 403 1.08 4.78 10.18
C VAL A 403 2.39 4.48 11.01
N GLY A 404 2.41 3.80 12.17
CA GLY A 404 3.66 3.27 12.83
C GLY A 404 4.78 4.25 13.35
N ARG A 405 4.83 4.53 14.67
CA ARG A 405 5.61 5.64 15.30
C ARG A 405 7.15 5.59 15.12
N GLY A 406 7.80 4.42 14.98
CA GLY A 406 9.27 4.34 14.89
C GLY A 406 9.84 4.68 13.52
N MET A 407 9.32 4.04 12.47
CA MET A 407 9.73 4.28 11.09
C MET A 407 9.23 5.64 10.58
N ARG A 408 8.03 6.07 11.01
CA ARG A 408 7.62 7.47 10.83
C ARG A 408 8.47 8.44 11.61
N LYS A 409 9.03 8.15 12.79
CA LYS A 409 9.83 9.18 13.48
C LYS A 409 11.13 9.46 12.74
N LYS A 410 11.83 8.43 12.24
CA LYS A 410 13.02 8.60 11.38
C LYS A 410 12.68 9.17 10.00
N ALA A 411 11.68 8.62 9.31
CA ALA A 411 11.24 9.14 8.02
C ALA A 411 10.66 10.55 8.14
N ARG A 412 9.85 10.84 9.16
CA ARG A 412 9.25 12.17 9.39
C ARG A 412 10.25 13.19 9.90
N LEU A 413 11.23 12.82 10.72
CA LEU A 413 12.35 13.72 11.02
C LEU A 413 13.17 14.03 9.77
N ALA A 414 13.41 13.05 8.89
CA ALA A 414 14.09 13.25 7.60
C ALA A 414 13.24 14.03 6.57
N LEU A 415 11.91 13.86 6.58
CA LEU A 415 10.95 14.54 5.71
C LEU A 415 10.63 15.97 6.19
N ASP A 416 10.57 16.19 7.51
CA ASP A 416 10.37 17.52 8.11
C ASP A 416 11.67 18.36 8.08
N SER A 417 12.85 17.72 7.93
CA SER A 417 14.15 18.38 7.74
C SER A 417 14.55 18.60 6.26
N ALA A 418 13.83 18.02 5.30
CA ALA A 418 14.18 18.07 3.86
C ALA A 418 13.87 19.41 3.16
N GLY A 419 13.27 20.36 3.88
CA GLY A 419 12.78 21.61 3.32
C GLY A 419 11.50 21.43 2.48
N PRO A 420 11.02 22.50 1.80
CA PRO A 420 9.86 22.42 0.92
C PRO A 420 10.04 21.36 -0.18
N TYR A 421 8.93 20.77 -0.64
CA TYR A 421 8.97 19.86 -1.80
C TYR A 421 9.67 20.54 -2.99
N GLY A 422 10.57 19.81 -3.65
CA GLY A 422 11.43 20.35 -4.72
C GLY A 422 12.56 21.28 -4.27
N ALA A 423 12.74 21.53 -2.96
CA ALA A 423 13.85 22.35 -2.47
C ALA A 423 15.19 21.61 -2.40
N LEU A 424 15.17 20.27 -2.35
CA LEU A 424 16.40 19.48 -2.33
C LEU A 424 17.11 19.52 -3.69
N ARG A 425 18.34 20.04 -3.66
CA ARG A 425 19.24 20.15 -4.81
C ARG A 425 20.56 19.44 -4.55
N GLY A 426 21.22 19.04 -5.62
CA GLY A 426 22.53 18.39 -5.60
C GLY A 426 23.44 19.01 -6.64
N THR A 427 24.54 18.34 -6.95
CA THR A 427 25.53 18.84 -7.89
C THR A 427 24.93 18.82 -9.31
N PRO A 428 24.70 19.99 -9.93
CA PRO A 428 24.10 20.04 -11.25
C PRO A 428 25.09 19.59 -12.31
N GLY A 429 24.58 18.90 -13.32
CA GLY A 429 25.35 18.46 -14.48
C GLY A 429 24.53 18.48 -15.75
N LYS A 430 25.24 18.43 -16.87
CA LYS A 430 24.66 18.39 -18.22
C LYS A 430 25.15 17.15 -18.93
N ALA A 431 24.23 16.46 -19.57
CA ALA A 431 24.51 15.44 -20.56
C ALA A 431 24.01 15.93 -21.92
N TYR A 432 24.59 15.41 -23.00
CA TYR A 432 24.16 15.76 -24.35
C TYR A 432 23.66 14.49 -25.02
N ALA A 433 22.41 14.50 -25.44
CA ALA A 433 21.87 13.45 -26.28
C ALA A 433 22.59 13.43 -27.64
N ASP A 434 22.48 12.32 -28.37
CA ASP A 434 23.09 12.14 -29.68
C ASP A 434 22.60 13.13 -30.77
N ASP A 435 21.49 13.84 -30.55
CA ASP A 435 21.03 14.96 -31.39
C ASP A 435 21.46 16.34 -30.87
N GLY A 436 22.35 16.38 -29.89
CA GLY A 436 22.81 17.62 -29.25
C GLY A 436 21.83 18.21 -28.23
N THR A 437 20.70 17.56 -27.94
CA THR A 437 19.77 18.04 -26.89
C THR A 437 20.46 18.04 -25.54
N GLU A 438 20.49 19.19 -24.86
CA GLU A 438 21.00 19.31 -23.50
C GLU A 438 20.01 18.67 -22.51
N LEU A 439 20.51 17.71 -21.72
CA LEU A 439 19.78 17.00 -20.68
C LEU A 439 20.35 17.38 -19.32
N TYR A 440 19.49 17.83 -18.42
CA TYR A 440 19.87 18.25 -17.09
C TYR A 440 19.75 17.09 -16.09
N TYR A 441 20.76 16.96 -15.24
CA TYR A 441 20.74 16.04 -14.11
C TYR A 441 21.33 16.71 -12.87
N GLU A 442 21.02 16.16 -11.71
CA GLU A 442 21.68 16.47 -10.45
C GLU A 442 22.18 15.17 -9.81
N ALA A 443 23.39 15.21 -9.27
CA ALA A 443 23.99 14.08 -8.55
C ALA A 443 24.16 14.43 -7.07
N ASP A 444 23.84 13.48 -6.19
CA ASP A 444 24.21 13.53 -4.78
C ASP A 444 25.33 12.51 -4.57
N ASP A 445 26.57 13.01 -4.46
CA ASP A 445 27.76 12.20 -4.17
C ASP A 445 27.86 11.85 -2.68
N LEU A 446 28.64 10.81 -2.36
CA LEU A 446 29.03 10.52 -0.99
C LEU A 446 30.23 11.39 -0.60
N ASP A 447 30.22 11.96 0.61
CA ASP A 447 31.38 12.69 1.11
C ASP A 447 32.62 11.77 1.11
N PRO A 448 33.76 12.22 0.58
CA PRO A 448 34.97 11.41 0.63
C PRO A 448 35.38 11.23 2.09
N ALA A 449 35.52 9.98 2.53
CA ALA A 449 36.21 9.69 3.78
C ALA A 449 37.62 10.30 3.72
N PRO A 450 38.15 10.91 4.80
CA PRO A 450 39.50 11.46 4.79
C PRO A 450 40.50 10.36 4.40
N ALA A 451 41.24 10.60 3.33
CA ALA A 451 42.17 9.62 2.80
C ALA A 451 43.27 9.32 3.84
N PRO A 452 43.54 8.05 4.19
CA PRO A 452 44.75 7.72 4.92
C PRO A 452 45.97 8.05 4.05
N GLU A 453 47.01 8.60 4.67
CA GLU A 453 48.24 9.02 4.00
C GLU A 453 48.81 7.96 3.05
N ARG A 454 49.14 8.39 1.83
CA ARG A 454 49.63 7.56 0.73
C ARG A 454 50.88 6.76 1.14
N ARG A 455 50.72 5.45 1.38
CA ARG A 455 51.76 4.47 1.03
C ARG A 455 51.50 3.98 -0.39
N ARG A 456 52.37 4.38 -1.33
CA ARG A 456 52.42 3.84 -2.70
C ARG A 456 52.56 2.31 -2.64
N ARG A 457 51.46 1.58 -2.84
CA ARG A 457 51.52 0.16 -3.24
C ARG A 457 51.73 0.14 -4.75
N LEU A 458 52.88 -0.38 -5.18
CA LEU A 458 53.28 -0.41 -6.60
C LEU A 458 52.44 -1.36 -7.47
N PHE A 459 51.56 -2.18 -6.88
CA PHE A 459 50.56 -2.95 -7.61
C PHE A 459 49.32 -3.06 -6.70
N GLY A 460 48.22 -2.40 -7.07
CA GLY A 460 47.00 -2.39 -6.28
C GLY A 460 45.78 -2.26 -7.18
N ARG A 461 44.93 -3.29 -7.20
CA ARG A 461 43.60 -3.22 -7.82
C ARG A 461 42.86 -2.00 -7.26
N ARG A 462 42.34 -1.15 -8.16
CA ARG A 462 41.47 -0.02 -7.83
C ARG A 462 40.28 -0.57 -7.02
N ALA A 463 39.93 0.07 -5.90
CA ALA A 463 38.73 -0.31 -5.16
C ALA A 463 37.52 -0.24 -6.11
N PRO A 464 36.58 -1.20 -6.08
CA PRO A 464 35.43 -1.21 -6.97
C PRO A 464 34.63 0.09 -6.77
N ALA A 465 34.24 0.72 -7.89
CA ALA A 465 33.45 1.94 -7.85
C ALA A 465 32.12 1.69 -7.10
N PRO A 466 31.65 2.66 -6.29
CA PRO A 466 30.41 2.51 -5.53
C PRO A 466 29.19 2.43 -6.44
N VAL A 467 28.13 1.74 -5.97
CA VAL A 467 26.85 1.66 -6.67
C VAL A 467 26.26 3.05 -6.85
N THR A 468 25.79 3.36 -8.07
CA THR A 468 24.99 4.57 -8.34
C THR A 468 23.54 4.19 -8.62
N VAL A 469 22.59 4.88 -7.97
CA VAL A 469 21.16 4.76 -8.26
C VAL A 469 20.71 5.88 -9.20
N VAL A 470 20.12 5.54 -10.34
CA VAL A 470 19.68 6.51 -11.37
C VAL A 470 18.16 6.54 -11.44
N PHE A 471 17.56 7.72 -11.26
CA PHE A 471 16.12 7.92 -11.16
C PHE A 471 15.52 8.58 -12.41
N SER A 472 14.55 7.91 -13.04
CA SER A 472 13.80 8.40 -14.21
C SER A 472 12.33 8.65 -13.85
N HIS A 473 11.89 9.90 -13.91
CA HIS A 473 10.51 10.31 -13.55
C HIS A 473 9.46 9.95 -14.63
N GLY A 474 8.18 10.04 -14.29
CA GLY A 474 7.06 9.78 -15.21
C GLY A 474 6.68 10.96 -16.11
N TYR A 475 5.71 10.75 -17.00
CA TYR A 475 5.16 11.82 -17.85
C TYR A 475 4.50 12.93 -17.00
N CYS A 476 4.62 14.18 -17.42
CA CYS A 476 4.17 15.37 -16.68
C CYS A 476 4.83 15.59 -15.31
N LEU A 477 5.96 14.93 -15.03
CA LEU A 477 6.77 15.13 -13.81
C LEU A 477 8.16 15.68 -14.18
N ASN A 478 9.00 15.88 -13.18
CA ASN A 478 10.44 16.17 -13.31
C ASN A 478 11.20 15.47 -12.16
N GLN A 479 12.50 15.69 -12.06
CA GLN A 479 13.36 15.10 -11.03
C GLN A 479 12.91 15.40 -9.59
N ASP A 480 12.16 16.48 -9.35
CA ASP A 480 11.66 16.83 -8.00
C ASP A 480 10.59 15.85 -7.50
N SER A 481 10.00 15.04 -8.39
CA SER A 481 9.12 13.91 -8.01
C SER A 481 9.81 12.87 -7.13
N TRP A 482 11.15 12.87 -7.11
CA TRP A 482 11.96 12.00 -6.25
C TRP A 482 12.42 12.67 -4.96
N HIS A 483 11.85 13.82 -4.58
CA HIS A 483 12.26 14.61 -3.40
C HIS A 483 12.41 13.75 -2.13
N PHE A 484 11.48 12.84 -1.86
CA PHE A 484 11.52 12.00 -0.66
C PHE A 484 12.54 10.86 -0.74
N GLN A 485 12.73 10.27 -1.93
CA GLN A 485 13.77 9.28 -2.17
C GLN A 485 15.15 9.93 -2.07
N ARG A 486 15.29 11.15 -2.59
CA ARG A 486 16.50 11.97 -2.48
C ARG A 486 16.85 12.29 -1.04
N ALA A 487 15.89 12.72 -0.24
CA ALA A 487 16.09 12.94 1.19
C ALA A 487 16.57 11.67 1.92
N ALA A 488 16.00 10.52 1.58
CA ALA A 488 16.29 9.25 2.25
C ALA A 488 17.64 8.61 1.84
N LEU A 489 18.08 8.84 0.60
CA LEU A 489 19.27 8.20 0.03
C LEU A 489 20.52 9.08 0.05
N ARG A 490 20.36 10.39 0.26
CA ARG A 490 21.47 11.35 0.35
C ARG A 490 22.44 10.95 1.47
N GLY A 491 23.73 10.84 1.14
CA GLY A 491 24.78 10.41 2.06
C GLY A 491 24.81 8.91 2.36
N VAL A 492 23.87 8.12 1.80
CA VAL A 492 23.80 6.65 1.97
C VAL A 492 24.34 5.95 0.73
N VAL A 493 23.93 6.40 -0.45
CA VAL A 493 24.38 5.89 -1.74
C VAL A 493 24.47 7.04 -2.73
N ARG A 494 25.35 6.91 -3.72
CA ARG A 494 25.41 7.88 -4.80
C ARG A 494 24.11 7.81 -5.61
N THR A 495 23.48 8.97 -5.83
CA THR A 495 22.21 9.03 -6.59
C THR A 495 22.28 10.07 -7.71
N VAL A 496 21.64 9.77 -8.83
CA VAL A 496 21.49 10.67 -9.98
C VAL A 496 20.01 10.83 -10.29
N TYR A 497 19.53 12.06 -10.32
CA TYR A 497 18.19 12.42 -10.75
C TYR A 497 18.30 13.25 -12.01
N TRP A 498 17.54 12.91 -13.04
CA TRP A 498 17.60 13.63 -14.31
C TRP A 498 16.21 14.01 -14.79
N ASP A 499 16.17 15.10 -15.54
CA ASP A 499 14.97 15.54 -16.23
C ASP A 499 14.97 14.93 -17.63
N GLN A 500 13.91 14.21 -17.98
CA GLN A 500 13.75 13.70 -19.34
C GLN A 500 13.64 14.87 -20.32
N ARG A 501 14.06 14.68 -21.58
CA ARG A 501 13.93 15.75 -22.59
C ARG A 501 12.51 16.32 -22.59
N SER A 502 12.38 17.62 -22.82
CA SER A 502 11.12 18.38 -22.71
C SER A 502 10.48 18.46 -21.31
N HIS A 503 11.09 17.91 -20.26
CA HIS A 503 10.60 18.00 -18.89
C HIS A 503 11.62 18.75 -18.03
N GLY A 504 11.13 19.34 -16.92
CA GLY A 504 11.96 20.04 -15.95
C GLY A 504 12.93 21.03 -16.61
N ARG A 505 14.23 20.86 -16.36
CA ARG A 505 15.30 21.74 -16.85
C ARG A 505 15.98 21.24 -18.12
N SER A 506 15.57 20.09 -18.66
CA SER A 506 16.13 19.56 -19.91
C SER A 506 15.55 20.28 -21.13
N ALA A 507 16.38 20.46 -22.14
CA ALA A 507 15.98 21.12 -23.37
C ALA A 507 14.94 20.28 -24.16
N ARG A 508 14.24 20.96 -25.06
CA ARG A 508 13.48 20.31 -26.14
C ARG A 508 14.43 19.98 -27.28
N GLY A 509 14.18 18.87 -27.99
CA GLY A 509 15.06 18.45 -29.08
C GLY A 509 14.92 19.33 -30.32
N ALA A 510 16.01 19.50 -31.09
CA ALA A 510 16.01 20.32 -32.30
C ALA A 510 14.95 19.86 -33.31
N ALA A 511 14.85 18.54 -33.55
CA ALA A 511 13.82 17.96 -34.42
C ALA A 511 12.38 18.19 -33.93
N GLN A 512 12.18 18.24 -32.61
CA GLN A 512 10.89 18.53 -32.00
C GLN A 512 10.52 20.03 -32.15
N LEU A 513 11.51 20.92 -32.05
CA LEU A 513 11.33 22.36 -32.17
C LEU A 513 11.15 22.80 -33.64
N GLU A 514 11.97 22.27 -34.54
CA GLU A 514 12.01 22.67 -35.96
C GLU A 514 10.96 21.95 -36.80
N ARG A 515 10.75 20.64 -36.57
CA ARG A 515 9.91 19.79 -37.42
C ARG A 515 8.69 19.22 -36.71
N GLY A 516 8.53 19.51 -35.42
CA GLY A 516 7.38 19.04 -34.64
C GLY A 516 7.36 17.52 -34.43
N GLU A 517 8.51 16.85 -34.59
CA GLU A 517 8.61 15.40 -34.41
C GLU A 517 8.29 14.99 -32.95
N PRO A 518 7.46 13.95 -32.74
CA PRO A 518 7.14 13.47 -31.40
C PRO A 518 8.35 12.78 -30.76
N VAL A 519 8.48 12.94 -29.44
CA VAL A 519 9.48 12.21 -28.65
C VAL A 519 8.98 10.78 -28.42
N THR A 520 9.78 9.79 -28.80
CA THR A 520 9.45 8.36 -28.62
C THR A 520 10.11 7.78 -27.36
N ILE A 521 9.63 6.64 -26.86
CA ILE A 521 10.21 5.98 -25.69
C ILE A 521 11.64 5.48 -26.00
N GLU A 522 11.88 5.01 -27.22
CA GLU A 522 13.20 4.59 -27.70
C GLU A 522 14.19 5.76 -27.71
N ARG A 523 13.70 6.98 -28.00
CA ARG A 523 14.49 8.20 -27.88
C ARG A 523 14.88 8.46 -26.42
N LEU A 524 13.91 8.36 -25.49
CA LEU A 524 14.17 8.54 -24.07
C LEU A 524 15.18 7.52 -23.53
N GLY A 525 15.17 6.28 -24.04
CA GLY A 525 16.18 5.27 -23.69
C GLY A 525 17.60 5.67 -24.06
N ARG A 526 17.79 6.31 -25.23
CA ARG A 526 19.09 6.88 -25.65
C ARG A 526 19.50 8.09 -24.82
N ASP A 527 18.54 8.91 -24.40
CA ASP A 527 18.80 10.03 -23.50
C ASP A 527 19.28 9.55 -22.13
N LEU A 528 18.62 8.52 -21.58
CA LEU A 528 19.04 7.90 -20.33
C LEU A 528 20.47 7.34 -20.45
N LYS A 529 20.83 6.76 -21.61
CA LYS A 529 22.21 6.32 -21.87
C LYS A 529 23.19 7.48 -21.80
N ALA A 530 22.89 8.61 -22.45
CA ALA A 530 23.75 9.80 -22.42
C ALA A 530 23.91 10.36 -21.00
N VAL A 531 22.83 10.35 -20.20
CA VAL A 531 22.89 10.73 -18.78
C VAL A 531 23.75 9.76 -17.97
N ILE A 532 23.61 8.45 -18.18
CA ILE A 532 24.45 7.46 -17.50
C ILE A 532 25.93 7.66 -17.86
N ASP A 533 26.25 7.90 -19.13
CA ASP A 533 27.64 8.11 -19.57
C ASP A 533 28.26 9.37 -18.95
N ALA A 534 27.48 10.44 -18.83
CA ALA A 534 27.96 11.69 -18.25
C ALA A 534 28.00 11.66 -16.72
N ALA A 535 26.97 11.10 -16.08
CA ALA A 535 26.75 11.20 -14.64
C ALA A 535 27.20 9.97 -13.86
N ALA A 536 27.38 8.81 -14.51
CA ALA A 536 27.77 7.55 -13.88
C ALA A 536 28.60 6.69 -14.86
N PRO A 537 29.78 7.16 -15.32
CA PRO A 537 30.57 6.48 -16.36
C PRO A 537 31.14 5.13 -15.93
N GLU A 538 31.34 4.91 -14.62
CA GLU A 538 31.94 3.70 -14.06
C GLU A 538 31.09 3.13 -12.92
N GLY A 539 31.27 1.84 -12.62
CA GLY A 539 30.67 1.17 -11.47
C GLY A 539 29.27 0.58 -11.69
N PRO A 540 28.77 -0.19 -10.71
CA PRO A 540 27.45 -0.82 -10.76
C PRO A 540 26.31 0.21 -10.65
N LEU A 541 25.18 -0.11 -11.29
CA LEU A 541 24.02 0.74 -11.44
C LEU A 541 22.76 0.07 -10.89
N VAL A 542 21.92 0.85 -10.21
CA VAL A 542 20.52 0.51 -9.96
C VAL A 542 19.66 1.50 -10.74
N LEU A 543 18.75 1.01 -11.58
CA LEU A 543 17.88 1.86 -12.39
C LEU A 543 16.48 1.91 -11.80
N VAL A 544 15.97 3.11 -11.52
CA VAL A 544 14.63 3.33 -10.97
C VAL A 544 13.80 4.12 -11.98
N GLY A 545 12.64 3.59 -12.34
CA GLY A 545 11.74 4.21 -13.31
C GLY A 545 10.29 4.24 -12.85
N HIS A 546 9.70 5.44 -12.80
CA HIS A 546 8.28 5.63 -12.51
C HIS A 546 7.48 5.84 -13.80
N SER A 547 6.43 5.04 -14.02
CA SER A 547 5.53 5.16 -15.18
C SER A 547 6.31 5.25 -16.51
N MET A 548 6.25 6.38 -17.24
CA MET A 548 7.06 6.60 -18.45
C MET A 548 8.56 6.41 -18.22
N GLY A 549 9.10 6.78 -17.06
CA GLY A 549 10.51 6.55 -16.71
C GLY A 549 10.88 5.08 -16.63
N GLY A 550 9.94 4.18 -16.26
CA GLY A 550 10.18 2.76 -16.34
C GLY A 550 10.18 2.23 -17.78
N MET A 551 9.35 2.80 -18.66
CA MET A 551 9.40 2.52 -20.10
C MET A 551 10.72 2.98 -20.72
N THR A 552 11.24 4.14 -20.28
CA THR A 552 12.56 4.63 -20.64
C THR A 552 13.67 3.65 -20.22
N VAL A 553 13.61 3.08 -19.00
CA VAL A 553 14.55 2.05 -18.54
C VAL A 553 14.46 0.79 -19.38
N MET A 554 13.26 0.33 -19.75
CA MET A 554 13.10 -0.84 -20.61
C MET A 554 13.64 -0.59 -22.03
N ALA A 555 13.45 0.60 -22.60
CA ALA A 555 14.01 0.96 -23.89
C ALA A 555 15.54 1.11 -23.86
N LEU A 556 16.11 1.57 -22.75
CA LEU A 556 17.56 1.50 -22.53
C LEU A 556 18.04 0.04 -22.57
N ALA A 557 17.33 -0.86 -21.87
CA ALA A 557 17.72 -2.25 -21.79
C ALA A 557 17.66 -2.99 -23.13
N ASP A 558 16.60 -2.73 -23.91
CA ASP A 558 16.45 -3.28 -25.26
C ASP A 558 17.57 -2.80 -26.20
N ARG A 559 17.96 -1.52 -26.10
CA ARG A 559 18.94 -0.91 -27.01
C ARG A 559 20.39 -1.15 -26.60
N TYR A 560 20.67 -1.28 -25.32
CA TYR A 560 22.02 -1.40 -24.75
C TYR A 560 22.11 -2.60 -23.80
N PRO A 561 21.86 -3.83 -24.27
CA PRO A 561 21.83 -5.02 -23.41
C PRO A 561 23.17 -5.28 -22.70
N GLU A 562 24.29 -4.94 -23.34
CA GLU A 562 25.63 -5.09 -22.74
C GLU A 562 25.80 -4.19 -21.52
N LEU A 563 25.30 -2.95 -21.56
CA LEU A 563 25.32 -2.05 -20.39
C LEU A 563 24.53 -2.67 -19.22
N ILE A 564 23.39 -3.29 -19.52
CA ILE A 564 22.56 -3.93 -18.50
C ILE A 564 23.29 -5.13 -17.90
N ALA A 565 23.81 -6.01 -18.75
CA ALA A 565 24.49 -7.23 -18.33
C ALA A 565 25.75 -6.92 -17.49
N GLU A 566 26.52 -5.92 -17.88
CA GLU A 566 27.80 -5.61 -17.24
C GLU A 566 27.67 -4.74 -15.99
N ARG A 567 26.71 -3.80 -15.99
CA ARG A 567 26.69 -2.74 -14.97
C ARG A 567 25.42 -2.70 -14.14
N VAL A 568 24.27 -3.19 -14.61
CA VAL A 568 23.00 -3.03 -13.87
C VAL A 568 22.80 -4.19 -12.90
N VAL A 569 22.87 -3.89 -11.60
CA VAL A 569 22.71 -4.86 -10.50
C VAL A 569 21.29 -4.88 -9.92
N GLY A 570 20.42 -3.97 -10.34
CA GLY A 570 19.02 -3.93 -9.92
C GLY A 570 18.17 -2.95 -10.72
N VAL A 571 16.88 -3.27 -10.84
CA VAL A 571 15.88 -2.41 -11.50
C VAL A 571 14.63 -2.32 -10.62
N ALA A 572 14.10 -1.11 -10.44
CA ALA A 572 12.83 -0.86 -9.79
C ALA A 572 11.86 -0.15 -10.73
N LEU A 573 10.75 -0.79 -11.06
CA LEU A 573 9.70 -0.26 -11.93
C LEU A 573 8.46 0.10 -11.08
N VAL A 574 8.13 1.38 -11.00
CA VAL A 574 7.06 1.90 -10.14
C VAL A 574 5.89 2.37 -11.01
N GLY A 575 4.75 1.67 -10.97
CA GLY A 575 3.57 2.07 -11.75
C GLY A 575 3.78 2.09 -13.26
N THR A 576 4.65 1.21 -13.77
CA THR A 576 5.12 1.18 -15.16
C THR A 576 4.42 0.07 -15.96
N SER A 577 3.99 0.38 -17.19
CA SER A 577 3.44 -0.61 -18.14
C SER A 577 4.55 -1.24 -18.99
N SER A 578 4.56 -2.56 -19.16
CA SER A 578 5.63 -3.34 -19.79
C SER A 578 5.58 -3.46 -21.33
N GLY A 579 5.10 -2.43 -22.05
CA GLY A 579 5.13 -2.34 -23.53
C GLY A 579 3.78 -2.37 -24.25
N ARG A 580 3.83 -2.35 -25.61
CA ARG A 580 2.70 -2.45 -26.58
C ARG A 580 1.61 -1.36 -26.58
N LEU A 581 1.86 -0.17 -26.05
CA LEU A 581 0.89 0.95 -26.08
C LEU A 581 0.42 1.34 -27.50
N GLY A 582 1.24 1.12 -28.54
CA GLY A 582 0.89 1.38 -29.95
C GLY A 582 0.07 0.28 -30.64
N GLU A 583 -0.02 -0.90 -30.03
CA GLU A 583 -0.78 -2.08 -30.49
C GLU A 583 -2.06 -2.29 -29.66
N VAL A 584 -2.22 -1.55 -28.56
CA VAL A 584 -3.51 -1.41 -27.90
C VAL A 584 -4.41 -0.63 -28.85
N ASN A 585 -5.29 -1.32 -29.57
CA ASN A 585 -6.24 -0.69 -30.50
C ASN A 585 -7.24 0.26 -29.82
N PHE A 586 -7.15 0.48 -28.49
CA PHE A 586 -8.10 1.22 -27.67
C PHE A 586 -9.57 0.84 -27.95
N GLY A 587 -9.83 -0.36 -28.51
CA GLY A 587 -11.16 -0.82 -28.94
C GLY A 587 -11.68 -0.24 -30.26
N LEU A 588 -10.88 0.45 -31.08
CA LEU A 588 -11.32 1.10 -32.32
C LEU A 588 -11.01 0.24 -33.58
N PRO A 589 -11.89 0.25 -34.60
CA PRO A 589 -11.58 -0.31 -35.93
C PRO A 589 -10.35 0.37 -36.56
N VAL A 590 -9.61 -0.35 -37.41
CA VAL A 590 -8.35 0.09 -38.04
C VAL A 590 -8.44 1.48 -38.72
N ALA A 591 -9.62 1.84 -39.24
CA ALA A 591 -9.87 3.17 -39.82
C ALA A 591 -9.88 4.32 -38.79
N GLY A 592 -10.36 4.08 -37.56
CA GLY A 592 -10.42 5.07 -36.47
C GLY A 592 -9.07 5.32 -35.80
N VAL A 593 -8.18 4.33 -35.81
CA VAL A 593 -6.81 4.44 -35.29
C VAL A 593 -6.01 5.51 -36.05
N ASN A 594 -6.21 5.66 -37.36
CA ASN A 594 -5.53 6.67 -38.18
C ASN A 594 -6.01 8.10 -37.92
N ALA A 595 -7.28 8.28 -37.51
CA ALA A 595 -7.82 9.58 -37.12
C ALA A 595 -7.35 9.99 -35.71
N VAL A 596 -7.37 9.06 -34.75
CA VAL A 596 -6.90 9.31 -33.38
C VAL A 596 -5.39 9.53 -33.33
N ARG A 597 -4.60 8.80 -34.12
CA ARG A 597 -3.14 9.03 -34.27
C ARG A 597 -2.80 10.41 -34.83
N ARG A 598 -3.70 11.06 -35.58
CA ARG A 598 -3.51 12.44 -36.08
C ARG A 598 -3.79 13.51 -35.02
N VAL A 599 -4.64 13.24 -34.03
CA VAL A 599 -5.09 14.23 -33.04
C VAL A 599 -4.35 14.10 -31.70
N LEU A 600 -3.95 12.88 -31.32
CA LEU A 600 -3.25 12.58 -30.07
C LEU A 600 -1.95 13.39 -29.85
N PRO A 601 -1.11 13.64 -30.87
CA PRO A 601 0.08 14.49 -30.71
C PRO A 601 -0.26 15.92 -30.30
N GLY A 602 -1.38 16.48 -30.80
CA GLY A 602 -1.82 17.85 -30.47
C GLY A 602 -2.29 17.98 -29.02
N VAL A 603 -2.99 16.97 -28.51
CA VAL A 603 -3.48 16.94 -27.11
C VAL A 603 -2.32 16.73 -26.12
N LEU A 604 -1.37 15.83 -26.43
CA LEU A 604 -0.17 15.62 -25.62
C LEU A 604 0.77 16.84 -25.65
N LYS A 605 0.86 17.54 -26.79
CA LYS A 605 1.63 18.80 -26.92
C LYS A 605 1.03 19.92 -26.06
N ALA A 606 -0.30 20.00 -25.94
CA ALA A 606 -0.97 21.00 -25.11
C ALA A 606 -0.78 20.75 -23.60
N LEU A 607 -0.73 19.48 -23.17
CA LEU A 607 -0.48 19.11 -21.77
C LEU A 607 0.98 19.35 -21.36
N GLY A 608 1.94 19.09 -22.25
CA GLY A 608 3.37 19.35 -22.01
C GLY A 608 3.74 20.84 -21.91
N GLN A 609 2.90 21.76 -22.43
CA GLN A 609 3.14 23.21 -22.36
C GLN A 609 2.72 23.85 -21.01
N ARG A 610 2.09 23.09 -20.10
CA ARG A 610 1.54 23.61 -18.84
C ARG A 610 2.14 22.98 -17.57
N ALA A 611 3.30 22.34 -17.66
CA ALA A 611 3.94 21.68 -16.52
C ALA A 611 4.17 22.62 -15.31
N GLU A 612 4.63 23.86 -15.53
CA GLU A 612 4.82 24.86 -14.47
C GLU A 612 3.52 25.29 -13.75
N LEU A 613 2.37 25.19 -14.43
CA LEU A 613 1.04 25.49 -13.85
C LEU A 613 0.56 24.37 -12.92
N VAL A 614 0.97 23.13 -13.18
CA VAL A 614 0.71 21.98 -12.29
C VAL A 614 1.57 22.09 -11.03
N GLU A 615 2.78 22.64 -11.12
CA GLU A 615 3.68 22.86 -9.97
C GLU A 615 3.25 24.01 -9.06
N ARG A 616 2.78 25.15 -9.60
CA ARG A 616 2.32 26.29 -8.78
C ARG A 616 1.08 25.98 -7.92
N GLY A 617 0.36 24.89 -8.21
CA GLY A 617 -0.76 24.41 -7.38
C GLY A 617 -0.33 23.78 -6.06
N ALA A 618 0.95 23.41 -5.90
CA ALA A 618 1.51 22.77 -4.72
C ALA A 618 2.15 23.81 -3.76
N GLY A 619 1.35 24.69 -3.16
CA GLY A 619 1.82 25.72 -2.21
C GLY A 619 2.21 25.18 -0.82
N PRO A 620 2.93 25.98 0.02
CA PRO A 620 3.44 25.53 1.33
C PRO A 620 2.34 25.41 2.40
N PRO A 621 2.43 24.44 3.33
CA PRO A 621 1.43 24.28 4.40
C PRO A 621 1.54 25.42 5.43
N ARG A 622 0.43 26.15 5.64
CA ARG A 622 0.27 27.12 6.73
C ARG A 622 0.15 26.39 8.07
N ILE A 623 1.00 26.77 9.03
CA ILE A 623 0.95 26.32 10.43
C ILE A 623 -0.25 26.99 11.11
N CYS A 624 -1.22 26.20 11.58
CA CYS A 624 -2.22 26.65 12.54
C CYS A 624 -1.69 26.42 13.96
N SER A 625 -1.27 27.50 14.61
CA SER A 625 -1.01 27.56 16.04
C SER A 625 -2.29 27.84 16.82
N ARG A 626 -2.78 26.86 17.58
CA ARG A 626 -3.52 27.02 18.85
C ARG A 626 -3.35 25.72 19.61
N GLY A 627 -2.93 25.65 20.86
CA GLY A 627 -2.53 26.61 21.89
C GLY A 627 -2.43 25.80 23.19
N SER A 628 -1.58 26.18 24.12
CA SER A 628 -1.85 25.91 25.54
C SER A 628 -1.00 26.81 26.42
N SER A 629 -1.74 27.60 27.19
CA SER A 629 -1.34 28.27 28.40
C SER A 629 -0.87 27.25 29.46
N SER A 630 0.37 27.36 29.88
CA SER A 630 0.81 26.97 31.22
C SER A 630 1.79 28.03 31.68
N GLY A 631 1.37 28.78 32.70
CA GLY A 631 2.04 30.00 33.12
C GLY A 631 3.36 29.77 33.86
N THR A 632 4.21 30.76 33.72
CA THR A 632 5.12 31.22 34.78
C THR A 632 5.16 32.74 34.71
N ARG A 633 4.79 33.38 35.82
CA ARG A 633 4.95 34.82 36.05
C ARG A 633 6.43 35.12 36.28
N SER A 634 6.96 36.14 35.60
CA SER A 634 7.77 37.21 36.21
C SER A 634 8.02 38.34 35.19
N LEU A 635 7.65 39.56 35.58
CA LEU A 635 7.82 40.86 34.89
C LEU A 635 9.30 41.35 34.98
N PRO A 636 9.63 42.62 34.63
CA PRO A 636 9.86 43.15 33.28
C PRO A 636 11.28 43.75 33.16
N GLY A 637 11.75 44.02 31.93
CA GLY A 637 13.05 44.67 31.76
C GLY A 637 13.31 45.11 30.33
N THR A 638 12.72 46.25 29.95
CA THR A 638 13.25 47.17 28.93
C THR A 638 14.75 47.35 29.12
N TRP A 639 15.57 47.30 28.07
CA TRP A 639 16.63 48.29 27.81
C TRP A 639 17.11 48.16 26.36
N THR A 640 16.94 49.26 25.65
CA THR A 640 17.49 49.63 24.35
C THR A 640 19.02 49.56 24.31
N ARG A 641 19.54 49.18 23.14
CA ARG A 641 20.96 49.35 22.75
C ARG A 641 21.43 50.78 23.04
N PRO A 642 22.73 50.91 23.32
CA PRO A 642 23.55 51.65 22.37
C PRO A 642 24.87 50.93 22.06
N SER A 643 25.23 50.91 20.78
CA SER A 643 26.64 50.84 20.39
C SER A 643 27.23 52.24 20.50
N PRO A 644 28.46 52.34 21.00
CA PRO A 644 29.48 53.16 20.35
C PRO A 644 30.67 52.24 20.03
N GLY A 645 31.18 52.26 18.81
CA GLY A 645 32.18 53.25 18.47
C GLY A 645 33.54 52.57 18.48
N SER A 646 33.97 52.15 17.30
CA SER A 646 35.40 52.14 16.94
C SER A 646 35.65 53.48 16.23
N PRO A 647 36.77 54.18 16.43
CA PRO A 647 38.07 53.77 16.93
C PRO A 647 38.39 54.46 18.27
N SER A 648 39.52 54.23 18.92
CA SER A 648 39.91 55.15 20.00
C SER A 648 40.40 56.46 19.36
N GLY A 649 39.48 57.35 18.98
CA GLY A 649 39.76 58.63 18.32
C GLY A 649 38.58 59.14 17.54
#